data_AF-A0A811UKA0-F1
#
_entry.id   AF-A0A811UKA0-F1
#
_cell.length_a   1.000
_cell.length_b   1.000
_cell.length_c   1.000
_cell.angle_alpha   90.00
_cell.angle_beta   90.00
_cell.angle_gamma   90.00
#
_symmetry.space_group_name_H-M   'P 1'
#
loop_
_entity.id
_entity.type
_entity.pdbx_description
1 polymer ?
#
loop_
_entity_poly.entity_id
_entity_poly.type
_entity_poly.pdbx_seq_one_letter_code
_entity_poly.pdbx_strand_id
1 'polypeptide(L)'
;MGYKPGKGLGKDLQGISQPVQAHVRKGRGAIGAYGPEAAASVGGKGPLVKEDEDVREAREFKEKLNKWKKGGDTNQAKGKRYYYRSVEEVIEKGKKGNFMLSEKISKKIGNVPVIDMTGPEKRVLSGYHALGQSKVAEEDLYDLEQAVASSSLSTKKGATFALPELLHNLQLIVNLCEQDIISLDKTEREATDRQAALEHERKNLEEIVHLEKNHIDTLEQALKLVDELTTSNDMTLQRAEQIFVTLQQDYAAEYQEFALGDLAAGIIAPLVKISLENWKPLEQPTQHVDLIKKWRGVLESNADVQNESRNVFDPYSSLVWAGVIPSFRACAASWNPKLHQPMAALLDCWAPLFPTWILDSVLEQLVLPQLSNGVRDWDPLTDTVPIHIWILPWNNILGHKMEEFIFPTIREKLATALLAWMPQDRSARAMLTPWKGAFDDIEMQRFLSQHIIPKLQMVLNEFIINPLHQQLELWNQVWEWHELVPTQQMAQLLDKYFFPKWMQVLVLWLNQSPDYAEISRWYTGWKSMLTEDILREPTVKEHLRRALEMMHRATDVLAAPGLASIPTPMMTATPPPPPPPTVVDIQMAAPAQLEFKELVSQKCAERGILFAPMPGRRELGKQVYRVGKLYCYIDRNVCMLSDSSMKNWLPTSVQQLLDHATIG
;
A
#
# COMPACT_ATOMS: atom_id res chain seq x y z
N MET A 1 -66.03 -40.23 33.40
CA MET A 1 -64.95 -41.02 34.02
C MET A 1 -64.50 -42.05 32.99
N GLY A 2 -63.57 -41.66 32.12
CA GLY A 2 -63.22 -42.42 30.91
C GLY A 2 -62.11 -43.42 31.19
N TYR A 3 -62.38 -44.70 30.94
CA TYR A 3 -61.36 -45.73 30.84
C TYR A 3 -60.45 -45.43 29.63
N LYS A 4 -59.13 -45.40 29.85
CA LYS A 4 -58.12 -45.35 28.79
C LYS A 4 -57.35 -46.69 28.78
N PRO A 5 -57.23 -47.37 27.64
CA PRO A 5 -56.49 -48.63 27.54
C PRO A 5 -55.07 -48.48 28.10
N GLY A 6 -54.68 -49.36 29.03
CA GLY A 6 -53.34 -49.36 29.65
C GLY A 6 -53.16 -48.48 30.91
N LYS A 7 -54.13 -47.64 31.29
CA LYS A 7 -54.10 -46.85 32.54
C LYS A 7 -55.18 -47.30 33.53
N GLY A 8 -54.93 -47.01 34.81
CA GLY A 8 -55.79 -47.41 35.92
C GLY A 8 -57.18 -46.82 35.93
N LEU A 9 -58.13 -47.49 36.56
CA LEU A 9 -59.49 -47.00 36.75
C LEU A 9 -59.55 -46.01 37.95
N GLY A 10 -60.04 -44.79 37.75
CA GLY A 10 -60.18 -43.76 38.79
C GLY A 10 -60.07 -42.35 38.24
N LYS A 11 -60.48 -41.33 39.01
CA LYS A 11 -60.43 -39.91 38.60
C LYS A 11 -59.00 -39.46 38.23
N ASP A 12 -58.00 -40.05 38.91
CA ASP A 12 -56.57 -39.78 38.73
C ASP A 12 -55.81 -40.92 38.03
N LEU A 13 -56.51 -41.89 37.44
CA LEU A 13 -55.95 -43.03 36.70
C LEU A 13 -54.99 -43.94 37.52
N GLN A 14 -55.13 -43.96 38.85
CA GLN A 14 -54.26 -44.70 39.79
C GLN A 14 -54.69 -46.16 40.05
N GLY A 15 -55.80 -46.63 39.46
CA GLY A 15 -56.26 -48.01 39.64
C GLY A 15 -55.33 -49.05 39.00
N ILE A 16 -55.38 -50.29 39.46
CA ILE A 16 -54.56 -51.37 38.90
C ILE A 16 -55.11 -51.73 37.50
N SER A 17 -54.28 -51.61 36.45
CA SER A 17 -54.70 -51.82 35.06
C SER A 17 -54.60 -53.26 34.57
N GLN A 18 -53.89 -54.14 35.30
CA GLN A 18 -53.82 -55.58 35.01
C GLN A 18 -54.59 -56.40 36.06
N PRO A 19 -55.51 -57.29 35.66
CA PRO A 19 -56.21 -58.15 36.60
C PRO A 19 -55.25 -59.14 37.26
N VAL A 20 -55.36 -59.27 38.59
CA VAL A 20 -54.61 -60.25 39.38
C VAL A 20 -55.00 -61.66 38.91
N GLN A 21 -54.08 -62.38 38.26
CA GLN A 21 -54.31 -63.77 37.87
C GLN A 21 -54.23 -64.66 39.12
N ALA A 22 -55.36 -65.24 39.51
CA ALA A 22 -55.40 -66.25 40.57
C ALA A 22 -54.83 -67.58 40.03
N HIS A 23 -53.75 -68.07 40.63
CA HIS A 23 -53.19 -69.37 40.28
C HIS A 23 -53.99 -70.49 40.98
N VAL A 24 -54.85 -71.19 40.25
CA VAL A 24 -55.63 -72.32 40.77
C VAL A 24 -54.71 -73.51 41.02
N ARG A 25 -54.58 -73.96 42.28
CA ARG A 25 -53.79 -75.15 42.65
C ARG A 25 -54.53 -76.45 42.27
N LYS A 26 -53.82 -77.45 41.77
CA LYS A 26 -54.37 -78.80 41.50
C LYS A 26 -54.34 -79.64 42.79
N GLY A 27 -55.51 -79.90 43.39
CA GLY A 27 -55.69 -80.93 44.43
C GLY A 27 -56.39 -80.47 45.73
N ARG A 28 -57.00 -81.43 46.46
CA ARG A 28 -57.73 -81.23 47.73
C ARG A 28 -56.82 -81.39 48.97
N GLY A 29 -55.80 -80.54 49.11
CA GLY A 29 -54.95 -80.49 50.31
C GLY A 29 -55.33 -79.31 51.23
N ALA A 30 -55.34 -79.53 52.55
CA ALA A 30 -55.58 -78.47 53.53
C ALA A 30 -54.36 -77.52 53.67
N ILE A 31 -54.65 -76.25 53.96
CA ILE A 31 -53.73 -75.08 53.88
C ILE A 31 -52.40 -75.22 54.67
N GLY A 32 -52.30 -76.13 55.64
CA GLY A 32 -51.08 -76.34 56.44
C GLY A 32 -49.99 -77.20 55.77
N ALA A 33 -50.27 -77.91 54.68
CA ALA A 33 -49.33 -78.88 54.09
C ALA A 33 -48.27 -78.25 53.16
N TYR A 34 -48.45 -76.99 52.73
CA TYR A 34 -47.60 -76.34 51.72
C TYR A 34 -46.70 -75.21 52.26
N GLY A 35 -46.62 -75.02 53.58
CA GLY A 35 -45.77 -73.99 54.20
C GLY A 35 -46.31 -72.55 54.01
N PRO A 36 -45.75 -71.56 54.74
CA PRO A 36 -46.27 -70.19 54.73
C PRO A 36 -46.08 -69.53 53.36
N GLU A 37 -47.16 -68.94 52.83
CA GLU A 37 -47.20 -68.36 51.49
C GLU A 37 -46.34 -67.09 51.39
N ALA A 38 -45.37 -67.09 50.47
CA ALA A 38 -44.64 -65.88 50.10
C ALA A 38 -45.59 -64.92 49.38
N ALA A 39 -45.63 -63.66 49.82
CA ALA A 39 -46.37 -62.60 49.15
C ALA A 39 -45.93 -62.54 47.68
N ALA A 40 -46.89 -62.51 46.76
CA ALA A 40 -46.65 -62.37 45.33
C ALA A 40 -45.83 -61.10 45.07
N SER A 41 -44.52 -61.24 44.87
CA SER A 41 -43.65 -60.17 44.42
C SER A 41 -44.02 -59.87 42.97
N VAL A 42 -44.76 -58.79 42.78
CA VAL A 42 -45.03 -58.18 41.48
C VAL A 42 -43.70 -57.96 40.76
N GLY A 43 -43.56 -58.55 39.57
CA GLY A 43 -42.41 -58.34 38.71
C GLY A 43 -42.30 -56.86 38.32
N GLY A 44 -41.20 -56.23 38.69
CA GLY A 44 -40.86 -54.86 38.32
C GLY A 44 -40.03 -54.20 39.41
N LYS A 45 -38.77 -53.87 39.08
CA LYS A 45 -37.87 -53.06 39.91
C LYS A 45 -38.66 -51.88 40.50
N GLY A 46 -38.86 -51.89 41.81
CA GLY A 46 -39.39 -50.74 42.53
C GLY A 46 -38.46 -49.53 42.37
N PRO A 47 -38.98 -48.29 42.37
CA PRO A 47 -38.14 -47.11 42.28
C PRO A 47 -37.23 -47.05 43.51
N LEU A 48 -35.94 -46.76 43.28
CA LEU A 48 -34.98 -46.38 44.32
C LEU A 48 -35.47 -45.09 44.98
N VAL A 49 -36.28 -45.24 46.03
CA VAL A 49 -36.49 -44.18 47.02
C VAL A 49 -35.27 -44.20 47.92
N LYS A 50 -34.46 -43.14 47.87
CA LYS A 50 -33.37 -42.90 48.82
C LYS A 50 -33.99 -42.90 50.22
N GLU A 51 -33.73 -43.95 51.00
CA GLU A 51 -34.06 -43.97 52.43
C GLU A 51 -33.13 -43.00 53.15
N ASP A 52 -33.71 -41.98 53.78
CA ASP A 52 -33.04 -41.04 54.68
C ASP A 52 -32.25 -41.82 55.76
N GLU A 53 -31.00 -41.42 55.96
CA GLU A 53 -30.07 -41.94 56.98
C GLU A 53 -30.72 -42.01 58.37
N ASP A 54 -31.54 -41.02 58.72
CA ASP A 54 -32.23 -40.92 60.03
C ASP A 54 -33.19 -42.10 60.29
N VAL A 55 -33.81 -42.68 59.25
CA VAL A 55 -34.73 -43.81 59.39
C VAL A 55 -33.96 -45.11 59.60
N ARG A 56 -32.76 -45.22 59.01
CA ARG A 56 -31.87 -46.37 59.14
C ARG A 56 -31.22 -46.37 60.53
N GLU A 57 -30.72 -45.22 60.98
CA GLU A 57 -30.18 -45.04 62.33
C GLU A 57 -31.24 -45.28 63.41
N ALA A 58 -32.49 -44.81 63.21
CA ALA A 58 -33.58 -45.07 64.15
C ALA A 58 -33.91 -46.57 64.28
N ARG A 59 -33.79 -47.34 63.19
CA ARG A 59 -34.02 -48.79 63.19
C ARG A 59 -32.89 -49.53 63.90
N GLU A 60 -31.65 -49.15 63.65
CA GLU A 60 -30.48 -49.70 64.35
C GLU A 60 -30.45 -49.34 65.84
N PHE A 61 -30.88 -48.13 66.20
CA PHE A 61 -31.01 -47.70 67.59
C PHE A 61 -32.07 -48.52 68.33
N LYS A 62 -33.21 -48.83 67.67
CA LYS A 62 -34.27 -49.68 68.22
C LYS A 62 -33.82 -51.14 68.41
N GLU A 63 -33.02 -51.67 67.49
CA GLU A 63 -32.42 -53.00 67.64
C GLU A 63 -31.35 -53.05 68.74
N LYS A 64 -30.57 -51.98 68.92
CA LYS A 64 -29.62 -51.84 70.04
C LYS A 64 -30.35 -51.71 71.38
N LEU A 65 -31.51 -51.03 71.44
CA LEU A 65 -32.33 -50.87 72.66
C LEU A 65 -32.95 -52.19 73.14
N ASN A 66 -33.32 -53.08 72.20
CA ASN A 66 -33.88 -54.40 72.52
C ASN A 66 -32.86 -55.38 73.13
N LYS A 67 -31.57 -55.03 73.19
CA LYS A 67 -30.51 -55.85 73.81
C LYS A 67 -30.47 -55.75 75.35
N TRP A 68 -31.24 -54.85 75.97
CA TRP A 68 -31.17 -54.58 77.43
C TRP A 68 -32.49 -54.81 78.21
N LYS A 69 -33.56 -55.36 77.59
CA LYS A 69 -34.80 -55.69 78.30
C LYS A 69 -34.86 -57.18 78.67
N LYS A 70 -34.62 -57.50 79.94
CA LYS A 70 -34.78 -58.83 80.54
C LYS A 70 -36.15 -58.93 81.21
N GLY A 71 -37.07 -59.61 80.55
CA GLY A 71 -38.34 -60.09 81.10
C GLY A 71 -38.95 -61.02 80.04
N GLY A 72 -39.35 -62.24 80.28
CA GLY A 72 -39.57 -62.95 81.52
C GLY A 72 -40.76 -63.86 81.28
N ASP A 73 -40.61 -64.92 80.47
CA ASP A 73 -41.44 -66.13 80.63
C ASP A 73 -40.84 -67.35 79.89
N THR A 74 -40.88 -68.46 80.62
CA THR A 74 -40.90 -69.90 80.28
C THR A 74 -40.01 -70.52 79.17
N ASN A 75 -39.09 -71.37 79.63
CA ASN A 75 -38.67 -72.67 79.09
C ASN A 75 -38.53 -72.85 77.57
N GLN A 76 -37.38 -72.43 77.02
CA GLN A 76 -36.69 -73.19 75.97
C GLN A 76 -35.19 -73.25 76.26
N ALA A 77 -34.62 -74.43 76.10
CA ALA A 77 -33.21 -74.74 76.30
C ALA A 77 -32.31 -73.70 75.60
N LYS A 78 -31.30 -73.19 76.31
CA LYS A 78 -30.27 -72.30 75.78
C LYS A 78 -29.41 -73.03 74.73
N GLY A 79 -29.92 -73.19 73.52
CA GLY A 79 -29.11 -73.40 72.33
C GLY A 79 -28.36 -72.10 72.03
N LYS A 80 -27.02 -72.16 71.98
CA LYS A 80 -26.19 -71.01 71.58
C LYS A 80 -26.66 -70.57 70.19
N ARG A 81 -27.23 -69.36 70.09
CA ARG A 81 -27.59 -68.75 68.81
C ARG A 81 -26.28 -68.40 68.10
N TYR A 82 -25.95 -69.14 67.05
CA TYR A 82 -24.79 -68.83 66.21
C TYR A 82 -25.11 -67.60 65.37
N TYR A 83 -24.30 -66.55 65.51
CA TYR A 83 -24.33 -65.38 64.64
C TYR A 83 -23.28 -65.61 63.56
N TYR A 84 -23.71 -65.74 62.31
CA TYR A 84 -22.83 -65.79 61.15
C TYR A 84 -22.48 -64.35 60.77
N ARG A 85 -21.20 -64.07 60.57
CA ARG A 85 -20.75 -62.78 60.04
C ARG A 85 -21.07 -62.75 58.55
N SER A 86 -21.71 -61.68 58.08
CA SER A 86 -21.99 -61.50 56.65
C SER A 86 -20.74 -61.03 55.90
N VAL A 87 -20.73 -61.23 54.57
CA VAL A 87 -19.65 -60.79 53.69
C VAL A 87 -19.51 -59.26 53.76
N GLU A 88 -20.61 -58.51 53.72
CA GLU A 88 -20.65 -57.06 53.95
C GLU A 88 -20.01 -56.62 55.27
N GLU A 89 -20.27 -57.30 56.39
CA GLU A 89 -19.68 -56.95 57.70
C GLU A 89 -18.16 -57.19 57.71
N VAL A 90 -17.66 -58.18 56.97
CA VAL A 90 -16.20 -58.43 56.82
C VAL A 90 -15.54 -57.33 55.99
N ILE A 91 -16.18 -56.90 54.90
CA ILE A 91 -15.69 -55.83 54.03
C ILE A 91 -15.66 -54.49 54.77
N GLU A 92 -16.72 -54.16 55.53
CA GLU A 92 -16.78 -52.92 56.33
C GLU A 92 -15.71 -52.90 57.44
N LYS A 93 -15.44 -54.06 58.04
CA LYS A 93 -14.37 -54.24 59.02
C LYS A 93 -12.98 -54.13 58.40
N GLY A 94 -12.82 -54.56 57.15
CA GLY A 94 -11.58 -54.39 56.37
C GLY A 94 -11.24 -52.94 56.01
N LYS A 95 -12.25 -52.07 55.88
CA LYS A 95 -12.07 -50.63 55.69
C LYS A 95 -11.49 -49.93 56.92
N LYS A 96 -11.63 -50.52 58.11
CA LYS A 96 -10.99 -50.05 59.36
C LYS A 96 -9.61 -50.72 59.47
N GLY A 97 -8.53 -49.96 59.28
CA GLY A 97 -7.14 -50.44 59.10
C GLY A 97 -6.52 -51.41 60.13
N ASN A 98 -7.23 -51.82 61.18
CA ASN A 98 -6.73 -52.70 62.25
C ASN A 98 -6.82 -54.22 61.98
N PHE A 99 -7.14 -54.65 60.75
CA PHE A 99 -7.39 -56.06 60.43
C PHE A 99 -6.41 -56.73 59.45
N MET A 100 -5.35 -56.03 59.01
CA MET A 100 -4.26 -56.63 58.25
C MET A 100 -3.44 -57.57 59.16
N LEU A 101 -3.53 -58.88 58.92
CA LEU A 101 -2.84 -59.95 59.66
C LEU A 101 -1.31 -59.82 59.53
N SER A 102 -0.82 -59.30 58.39
CA SER A 102 0.60 -59.00 58.20
C SER A 102 1.12 -57.97 59.21
N GLU A 103 0.34 -56.94 59.52
CA GLU A 103 0.74 -55.88 60.44
C GLU A 103 0.75 -56.33 61.91
N LYS A 104 -0.14 -57.27 62.27
CA LYS A 104 -0.16 -57.92 63.60
C LYS A 104 0.98 -58.92 63.79
N ILE A 105 1.40 -59.62 62.73
CA ILE A 105 2.55 -60.53 62.78
C ILE A 105 3.86 -59.74 62.89
N SER A 106 4.01 -58.67 62.11
CA SER A 106 5.19 -57.80 62.15
C SER A 106 5.36 -57.12 63.53
N LYS A 107 4.26 -56.68 64.16
CA LYS A 107 4.31 -56.11 65.52
C LYS A 107 4.63 -57.13 66.62
N LYS A 108 4.33 -58.42 66.45
CA LYS A 108 4.64 -59.48 67.43
C LYS A 108 6.08 -59.99 67.35
N ILE A 109 6.65 -60.07 66.15
CA ILE A 109 8.05 -60.51 65.95
C ILE A 109 9.04 -59.42 66.42
N GLY A 110 8.64 -58.15 66.35
CA GLY A 110 9.43 -57.01 66.83
C GLY A 110 9.61 -56.92 68.36
N ASN A 111 8.82 -57.62 69.17
CA ASN A 111 8.75 -57.43 70.63
C ASN A 111 9.32 -58.61 71.48
N VAL A 112 10.13 -59.49 70.89
CA VAL A 112 10.75 -60.61 71.62
C VAL A 112 11.92 -60.10 72.48
N PRO A 113 11.96 -60.33 73.82
CA PRO A 113 13.03 -59.82 74.67
C PRO A 113 14.37 -60.51 74.36
N VAL A 114 15.39 -59.72 74.00
CA VAL A 114 16.76 -60.20 73.70
C VAL A 114 17.64 -59.87 74.91
N ILE A 115 18.32 -60.87 75.46
CA ILE A 115 19.24 -60.71 76.59
C ILE A 115 20.65 -60.47 76.03
N ASP A 116 21.15 -59.26 76.18
CA ASP A 116 22.53 -58.92 75.81
C ASP A 116 23.48 -59.23 76.97
N MET A 117 24.48 -60.07 76.68
CA MET A 117 25.51 -60.54 77.61
C MET A 117 26.93 -60.12 77.18
N THR A 118 27.05 -59.19 76.22
CA THR A 118 28.35 -58.76 75.66
C THR A 118 29.07 -57.68 76.49
N GLY A 119 28.48 -57.24 77.60
CA GLY A 119 29.09 -56.34 78.59
C GLY A 119 29.12 -56.93 80.01
N PRO A 120 29.77 -56.24 80.97
CA PRO A 120 29.91 -56.73 82.35
C PRO A 120 28.59 -56.80 83.15
N GLU A 121 27.47 -56.26 82.64
CA GLU A 121 26.14 -56.38 83.24
C GLU A 121 25.11 -56.90 82.23
N LYS A 122 24.17 -57.73 82.71
CA LYS A 122 23.07 -58.31 81.91
C LYS A 122 22.03 -57.23 81.58
N ARG A 123 21.73 -57.01 80.29
CA ARG A 123 20.65 -56.11 79.83
C ARG A 123 19.56 -56.89 79.09
N VAL A 124 18.30 -56.51 79.28
CA VAL A 124 17.14 -57.08 78.56
C VAL A 124 16.62 -56.00 77.61
N LEU A 125 16.71 -56.26 76.30
CA LEU A 125 16.24 -55.37 75.23
C LEU A 125 14.88 -55.83 74.73
N SER A 126 13.96 -54.92 74.42
CA SER A 126 12.69 -55.25 73.76
C SER A 126 12.91 -55.39 72.25
N GLY A 127 13.24 -56.60 71.78
CA GLY A 127 13.28 -56.90 70.34
C GLY A 127 14.63 -56.69 69.64
N TYR A 128 14.74 -57.30 68.45
CA TYR A 128 15.89 -57.20 67.55
C TYR A 128 16.14 -55.78 67.00
N HIS A 129 15.17 -54.87 67.10
CA HIS A 129 15.27 -53.49 66.61
C HIS A 129 16.16 -52.59 67.52
N ALA A 130 16.52 -53.07 68.72
CA ALA A 130 17.34 -52.32 69.69
C ALA A 130 18.86 -52.52 69.55
N LEU A 131 19.34 -53.26 68.54
CA LEU A 131 20.77 -53.56 68.30
C LEU A 131 21.48 -52.58 67.35
N GLY A 132 20.78 -51.57 66.81
CA GLY A 132 21.36 -50.47 66.03
C GLY A 132 21.03 -49.14 66.71
N GLN A 133 22.05 -48.42 67.18
CA GLN A 133 21.96 -47.06 67.76
C GLN A 133 21.24 -46.08 66.79
N SER A 134 20.64 -44.94 67.16
CA SER A 134 20.58 -44.15 68.40
C SER A 134 19.47 -43.07 68.26
N LYS A 135 18.74 -42.82 69.37
CA LYS A 135 18.11 -41.56 69.81
C LYS A 135 16.78 -41.03 69.20
N VAL A 136 15.95 -40.58 70.15
CA VAL A 136 14.81 -39.62 70.14
C VAL A 136 13.47 -40.22 69.67
N ALA A 137 12.35 -40.16 70.39
CA ALA A 137 11.90 -39.76 71.73
C ALA A 137 10.59 -40.56 71.96
N GLU A 138 10.34 -41.22 73.09
CA GLU A 138 9.82 -40.67 74.35
C GLU A 138 8.52 -39.85 74.21
N GLU A 139 7.38 -40.55 74.08
CA GLU A 139 6.09 -40.23 74.72
C GLU A 139 5.13 -41.44 74.50
N ASP A 140 4.19 -41.65 75.43
CA ASP A 140 3.17 -42.73 75.47
C ASP A 140 3.53 -44.06 76.15
N LEU A 141 4.19 -43.97 77.32
CA LEU A 141 4.34 -45.09 78.26
C LEU A 141 3.55 -44.85 79.57
N TYR A 142 2.23 -44.69 79.46
CA TYR A 142 1.30 -44.72 80.60
C TYR A 142 -0.06 -45.24 80.12
N ASP A 143 -0.23 -46.56 79.99
CA ASP A 143 -1.57 -47.22 80.04
C ASP A 143 -1.55 -48.76 79.93
N LEU A 144 -0.45 -49.45 80.26
CA LEU A 144 -0.36 -50.91 80.11
C LEU A 144 -0.13 -51.71 81.41
N GLU A 145 -0.27 -51.07 82.58
CA GLU A 145 -0.08 -51.72 83.88
C GLU A 145 -1.40 -52.01 84.64
N GLN A 146 -2.55 -51.57 84.11
CA GLN A 146 -3.88 -51.83 84.70
C GLN A 146 -4.70 -52.96 84.03
N ALA A 147 -4.21 -53.54 82.94
CA ALA A 147 -4.91 -54.61 82.22
C ALA A 147 -4.46 -56.04 82.57
N VAL A 148 -3.37 -56.21 83.34
CA VAL A 148 -2.84 -57.53 83.73
C VAL A 148 -3.28 -57.94 85.15
N ALA A 149 -3.87 -57.02 85.93
CA ALA A 149 -4.31 -57.26 87.31
C ALA A 149 -5.77 -57.73 87.46
N SER A 150 -6.56 -57.85 86.38
CA SER A 150 -8.01 -58.13 86.46
C SER A 150 -8.47 -59.46 85.84
N SER A 151 -7.55 -60.34 85.42
CA SER A 151 -7.90 -61.67 84.87
C SER A 151 -7.33 -62.85 85.68
N SER A 152 -7.13 -62.68 86.99
CA SER A 152 -6.62 -63.71 87.90
C SER A 152 -7.42 -63.81 89.21
N LEU A 153 -8.75 -63.76 89.16
CA LEU A 153 -9.59 -64.30 90.24
C LEU A 153 -11.07 -64.48 89.83
N SER A 154 -11.41 -65.50 89.04
CA SER A 154 -12.72 -66.17 89.20
C SER A 154 -12.69 -67.59 88.64
N THR A 155 -12.31 -68.53 89.51
CA THR A 155 -12.46 -69.96 89.29
C THR A 155 -13.95 -70.30 89.25
N LYS A 156 -14.52 -70.45 88.05
CA LYS A 156 -15.82 -71.12 87.85
C LYS A 156 -15.66 -72.31 86.90
N LYS A 157 -15.58 -73.48 87.53
CA LYS A 157 -15.87 -74.85 87.09
C LYS A 157 -16.20 -75.05 85.61
N GLY A 158 -15.35 -75.84 84.94
CA GLY A 158 -15.71 -76.59 83.73
C GLY A 158 -14.85 -76.31 82.49
N ALA A 159 -13.54 -76.50 82.57
CA ALA A 159 -12.65 -76.46 81.40
C ALA A 159 -11.80 -77.74 81.34
N THR A 160 -12.41 -78.87 80.98
CA THR A 160 -11.70 -80.11 80.61
C THR A 160 -11.47 -80.22 79.09
N PHE A 161 -11.68 -79.13 78.35
CA PHE A 161 -11.36 -79.08 76.92
C PHE A 161 -11.07 -77.63 76.50
N ALA A 162 -9.88 -77.16 76.85
CA ALA A 162 -9.32 -75.97 76.23
C ALA A 162 -8.24 -76.46 75.26
N LEU A 163 -8.46 -76.30 73.94
CA LEU A 163 -7.41 -76.42 72.92
C LEU A 163 -7.11 -75.03 72.38
N PRO A 164 -6.22 -74.25 73.03
CA PRO A 164 -5.85 -72.92 72.59
C PRO A 164 -5.27 -72.92 71.18
N GLU A 165 -4.46 -73.91 70.83
CA GLU A 165 -3.84 -74.06 69.52
C GLU A 165 -4.85 -74.35 68.41
N LEU A 166 -5.86 -75.19 68.68
CA LEU A 166 -6.92 -75.47 67.70
C LEU A 166 -7.82 -74.25 67.49
N LEU A 167 -8.16 -73.51 68.56
CA LEU A 167 -8.89 -72.26 68.46
C LEU A 167 -8.08 -71.18 67.74
N HIS A 168 -6.77 -71.11 67.98
CA HIS A 168 -5.86 -70.22 67.25
C HIS A 168 -5.82 -70.56 65.76
N ASN A 169 -5.67 -71.83 65.40
CA ASN A 169 -5.65 -72.29 64.01
C ASN A 169 -6.99 -72.02 63.30
N LEU A 170 -8.12 -72.28 63.96
CA LEU A 170 -9.44 -71.95 63.41
C LEU A 170 -9.62 -70.43 63.27
N GLN A 171 -9.18 -69.63 64.24
CA GLN A 171 -9.21 -68.18 64.16
C GLN A 171 -8.29 -67.65 63.05
N LEU A 172 -7.14 -68.29 62.82
CA LEU A 172 -6.21 -67.97 61.73
C LEU A 172 -6.86 -68.24 60.38
N ILE A 173 -7.48 -69.41 60.20
CA ILE A 173 -8.22 -69.76 58.98
C ILE A 173 -9.35 -68.75 58.73
N VAL A 174 -10.13 -68.41 59.76
CA VAL A 174 -11.18 -67.38 59.65
C VAL A 174 -10.59 -66.02 59.26
N ASN A 175 -9.48 -65.60 59.86
CA ASN A 175 -8.84 -64.34 59.49
C ASN A 175 -8.27 -64.36 58.07
N LEU A 176 -7.71 -65.49 57.60
CA LEU A 176 -7.24 -65.66 56.23
C LEU A 176 -8.42 -65.54 55.25
N CYS A 177 -9.53 -66.24 55.51
CA CYS A 177 -10.74 -66.10 54.69
C CYS A 177 -11.32 -64.67 54.74
N GLU A 178 -11.30 -64.00 55.88
CA GLU A 178 -11.72 -62.60 55.99
C GLU A 178 -10.82 -61.67 55.16
N GLN A 179 -9.50 -61.90 55.14
CA GLN A 179 -8.57 -61.16 54.29
C GLN A 179 -8.73 -61.47 52.81
N ASP A 180 -8.99 -62.73 52.45
CA ASP A 180 -9.27 -63.14 51.07
C ASP A 180 -10.52 -62.42 50.56
N ILE A 181 -11.58 -62.34 51.36
CA ILE A 181 -12.80 -61.58 51.03
C ILE A 181 -12.49 -60.09 50.80
N ILE A 182 -11.70 -59.47 51.67
CA ILE A 182 -11.34 -58.04 51.55
C ILE A 182 -10.45 -57.80 50.31
N SER A 183 -9.51 -58.71 50.03
CA SER A 183 -8.64 -58.58 48.86
C SER A 183 -9.42 -58.77 47.55
N LEU A 184 -10.35 -59.72 47.51
CA LEU A 184 -11.26 -59.92 46.38
C LEU A 184 -12.14 -58.68 46.12
N ASP A 185 -12.79 -58.13 47.15
CA ASP A 185 -13.59 -56.89 47.03
C ASP A 185 -12.75 -55.70 46.56
N LYS A 186 -11.52 -55.56 47.06
CA LYS A 186 -10.60 -54.52 46.58
C LYS A 186 -10.25 -54.72 45.11
N THR A 187 -9.92 -55.93 44.68
CA THR A 187 -9.63 -56.22 43.27
C THR A 187 -10.85 -56.04 42.38
N GLU A 188 -12.05 -56.34 42.86
CA GLU A 188 -13.31 -56.11 42.16
C GLU A 188 -13.59 -54.61 41.98
N ARG A 189 -13.38 -53.80 43.02
CA ARG A 189 -13.48 -52.33 42.91
C ARG A 189 -12.45 -51.74 41.95
N GLU A 190 -11.19 -52.12 42.08
CA GLU A 190 -10.13 -51.66 41.16
C GLU A 190 -10.43 -52.07 39.71
N ALA A 191 -10.96 -53.27 39.49
CA ALA A 191 -11.37 -53.74 38.16
C ALA A 191 -12.58 -52.98 37.61
N THR A 192 -13.59 -52.71 38.45
CA THR A 192 -14.79 -51.96 38.04
C THR A 192 -14.49 -50.48 37.77
N ASP A 193 -13.66 -49.83 38.59
CA ASP A 193 -13.19 -48.46 38.35
C ASP A 193 -12.35 -48.39 37.07
N ARG A 194 -11.47 -49.37 36.84
CA ARG A 194 -10.67 -49.46 35.60
C ARG A 194 -11.58 -49.68 34.38
N GLN A 195 -12.61 -50.51 34.51
CA GLN A 195 -13.60 -50.70 33.45
C GLN A 195 -14.33 -49.40 33.13
N ALA A 196 -14.79 -48.66 34.14
CA ALA A 196 -15.46 -47.38 33.95
C ALA A 196 -14.55 -46.33 33.28
N ALA A 197 -13.27 -46.26 33.68
CA ALA A 197 -12.29 -45.39 33.06
C ALA A 197 -12.05 -45.74 31.58
N LEU A 198 -11.86 -47.02 31.27
CA LEU A 198 -11.70 -47.50 29.89
C LEU A 198 -12.97 -47.29 29.05
N GLU A 199 -14.15 -47.41 29.63
CA GLU A 199 -15.41 -47.12 28.93
C GLU A 199 -15.54 -45.63 28.58
N HIS A 200 -15.10 -44.73 29.45
CA HIS A 200 -15.06 -43.29 29.16
C HIS A 200 -14.01 -42.97 28.10
N GLU A 201 -12.81 -43.56 28.19
CA GLU A 201 -11.75 -43.38 27.19
C GLU A 201 -12.18 -43.90 25.82
N ARG A 202 -12.84 -45.06 25.76
CA ARG A 202 -13.43 -45.60 24.52
C ARG A 202 -14.42 -44.62 23.88
N LYS A 203 -15.33 -44.03 24.67
CA LYS A 203 -16.30 -43.05 24.16
C LYS A 203 -15.61 -41.80 23.61
N ASN A 204 -14.64 -41.26 24.34
CA ASN A 204 -13.87 -40.10 23.87
C ASN A 204 -13.12 -40.41 22.56
N LEU A 205 -12.51 -41.60 22.46
CA LEU A 205 -11.82 -42.03 21.23
C LEU A 205 -12.82 -42.24 20.08
N GLU A 206 -14.00 -42.78 20.33
CA GLU A 206 -15.07 -42.90 19.33
C GLU A 206 -15.54 -41.54 18.81
N GLU A 207 -15.65 -40.52 19.67
CA GLU A 207 -15.96 -39.15 19.27
C GLU A 207 -14.86 -38.53 18.41
N ILE A 208 -13.59 -38.69 18.80
CA ILE A 208 -12.44 -38.21 18.02
C ILE A 208 -12.42 -38.88 16.64
N VAL A 209 -12.58 -40.20 16.57
CA VAL A 209 -12.63 -40.93 15.30
C VAL A 209 -13.78 -40.43 14.42
N HIS A 210 -14.94 -40.10 14.99
CA HIS A 210 -16.04 -39.53 14.23
C HIS A 210 -15.73 -38.12 13.69
N LEU A 211 -15.09 -37.27 14.50
CA LEU A 211 -14.69 -35.93 14.07
C LEU A 211 -13.64 -35.99 12.95
N GLU A 212 -12.60 -36.82 13.12
CA GLU A 212 -11.56 -37.04 12.10
C GLU A 212 -12.16 -37.62 10.81
N LYS A 213 -13.12 -38.55 10.91
CA LYS A 213 -13.78 -39.10 9.74
C LYS A 213 -14.58 -38.04 8.97
N ASN A 214 -15.31 -37.18 9.68
CA ASN A 214 -16.00 -36.06 9.05
C ASN A 214 -15.02 -35.12 8.36
N HIS A 215 -13.86 -34.84 8.98
CA HIS A 215 -12.84 -33.98 8.39
C HIS A 215 -12.19 -34.61 7.14
N ILE A 216 -11.93 -35.92 7.16
CA ILE A 216 -11.46 -36.64 5.97
C ILE A 216 -12.52 -36.58 4.86
N ASP A 217 -13.79 -36.79 5.20
CA ASP A 217 -14.89 -36.74 4.22
C ASP A 217 -15.05 -35.33 3.61
N THR A 218 -14.79 -34.24 4.35
CA THR A 218 -14.80 -32.87 3.78
C THR A 218 -13.60 -32.64 2.87
N LEU A 219 -12.39 -33.04 3.31
CA LEU A 219 -11.17 -32.93 2.50
C LEU A 219 -11.26 -33.74 1.20
N GLU A 220 -11.81 -34.96 1.24
CA GLU A 220 -12.00 -35.79 0.04
C GLU A 220 -12.97 -35.14 -0.96
N GLN A 221 -14.01 -34.47 -0.49
CA GLN A 221 -14.96 -33.76 -1.35
C GLN A 221 -14.34 -32.51 -1.97
N ALA A 222 -13.61 -31.73 -1.17
CA ALA A 222 -12.85 -30.58 -1.67
C ALA A 222 -11.80 -31.00 -2.70
N LEU A 223 -11.07 -32.09 -2.44
CA LEU A 223 -10.06 -32.63 -3.36
C LEU A 223 -10.68 -33.07 -4.69
N LYS A 224 -11.84 -33.74 -4.68
CA LYS A 224 -12.56 -34.11 -5.92
C LYS A 224 -12.89 -32.89 -6.78
N LEU A 225 -13.29 -31.78 -6.16
CA LEU A 225 -13.56 -30.52 -6.87
C LEU A 225 -12.29 -29.92 -7.46
N VAL A 226 -11.16 -29.97 -6.76
CA VAL A 226 -9.86 -29.49 -7.24
C VAL A 226 -9.30 -30.39 -8.35
N ASP A 227 -9.47 -31.71 -8.25
CA ASP A 227 -9.09 -32.67 -9.29
C ASP A 227 -9.89 -32.44 -10.58
N GLU A 228 -11.20 -32.12 -10.45
CA GLU A 228 -12.03 -31.74 -11.59
C GLU A 228 -11.45 -30.49 -12.29
N LEU A 229 -11.04 -29.47 -11.53
CA LEU A 229 -10.45 -28.23 -12.06
C LEU A 229 -9.11 -28.45 -12.78
N THR A 230 -8.27 -29.38 -12.30
CA THR A 230 -6.90 -29.56 -12.79
C THR A 230 -6.78 -30.61 -13.89
N THR A 231 -7.63 -31.63 -13.88
CA THR A 231 -7.50 -32.81 -14.77
C THR A 231 -8.34 -32.68 -16.04
N SER A 232 -9.42 -31.91 -16.02
CA SER A 232 -10.31 -31.85 -17.17
C SER A 232 -9.82 -30.86 -18.23
N ASN A 233 -9.50 -31.39 -19.41
CA ASN A 233 -9.06 -30.58 -20.57
C ASN A 233 -10.20 -29.75 -21.19
N ASP A 234 -11.46 -30.09 -20.93
CA ASP A 234 -12.65 -29.42 -21.46
C ASP A 234 -13.28 -28.43 -20.45
N MET A 235 -12.48 -27.92 -19.49
CA MET A 235 -12.99 -26.94 -18.53
C MET A 235 -13.52 -25.68 -19.20
N THR A 236 -14.77 -25.35 -18.91
CA THR A 236 -15.37 -24.08 -19.31
C THR A 236 -15.26 -23.05 -18.17
N LEU A 237 -15.17 -21.77 -18.54
CA LEU A 237 -15.10 -20.67 -17.56
C LEU A 237 -16.27 -20.68 -16.57
N GLN A 238 -17.47 -21.06 -17.03
CA GLN A 238 -18.67 -21.17 -16.21
C GLN A 238 -18.62 -22.33 -15.21
N ARG A 239 -18.12 -23.50 -15.63
CA ARG A 239 -17.96 -24.64 -14.72
C ARG A 239 -16.90 -24.34 -13.67
N ALA A 240 -15.81 -23.70 -14.08
CA ALA A 240 -14.75 -23.29 -13.15
C ALA A 240 -15.27 -22.27 -12.11
N GLU A 241 -16.05 -21.27 -12.56
CA GLU A 241 -16.71 -20.30 -11.66
C GLU A 241 -17.58 -21.01 -10.61
N GLN A 242 -18.43 -21.96 -11.02
CA GLN A 242 -19.28 -22.72 -10.09
C GLN A 242 -18.45 -23.47 -9.05
N ILE A 243 -17.37 -24.13 -9.46
CA ILE A 243 -16.54 -24.90 -8.53
C ILE A 243 -15.84 -23.96 -7.53
N PHE A 244 -15.33 -22.81 -7.98
CA PHE A 244 -14.72 -21.82 -7.08
C PHE A 244 -15.74 -21.27 -6.07
N VAL A 245 -16.97 -20.98 -6.51
CA VAL A 245 -18.05 -20.51 -5.60
C VAL A 245 -18.42 -21.61 -4.59
N THR A 246 -18.54 -22.87 -5.03
CA THR A 246 -18.80 -24.00 -4.12
C THR A 246 -17.67 -24.19 -3.12
N LEU A 247 -16.40 -24.12 -3.54
CA LEU A 247 -15.24 -24.21 -2.64
C LEU A 247 -15.23 -23.07 -1.62
N GLN A 248 -15.64 -21.86 -1.99
CA GLN A 248 -15.69 -20.73 -1.07
C GLN A 248 -16.86 -20.77 -0.08
N GLN A 249 -18.02 -21.29 -0.49
CA GLN A 249 -19.21 -21.33 0.36
C GLN A 249 -19.24 -22.54 1.28
N ASP A 250 -18.96 -23.73 0.73
CA ASP A 250 -19.11 -25.00 1.45
C ASP A 250 -17.81 -25.43 2.15
N TYR A 251 -16.63 -24.98 1.67
CA TYR A 251 -15.30 -25.39 2.14
C TYR A 251 -14.38 -24.18 2.45
N ALA A 252 -14.92 -23.15 3.11
CA ALA A 252 -14.23 -21.89 3.33
C ALA A 252 -12.90 -22.03 4.12
N ALA A 253 -12.86 -22.95 5.09
CA ALA A 253 -11.67 -23.18 5.93
C ALA A 253 -10.54 -23.79 5.09
N GLU A 254 -10.86 -24.83 4.32
CA GLU A 254 -9.93 -25.50 3.42
C GLU A 254 -9.46 -24.57 2.29
N TYR A 255 -10.35 -23.73 1.75
CA TYR A 255 -10.02 -22.74 0.72
C TYR A 255 -8.94 -21.75 1.19
N GLN A 256 -9.04 -21.30 2.46
CA GLN A 256 -8.05 -20.41 3.06
C GLN A 256 -6.77 -21.14 3.47
N GLU A 257 -6.88 -22.32 4.09
CA GLU A 257 -5.74 -23.10 4.58
C GLU A 257 -4.81 -23.54 3.45
N PHE A 258 -5.37 -23.98 2.31
CA PHE A 258 -4.60 -24.44 1.16
C PHE A 258 -4.39 -23.36 0.08
N ALA A 259 -4.81 -22.12 0.33
CA ALA A 259 -4.73 -21.00 -0.61
C ALA A 259 -5.26 -21.37 -2.02
N LEU A 260 -6.42 -22.05 -2.08
CA LEU A 260 -6.99 -22.54 -3.34
C LEU A 260 -7.31 -21.41 -4.34
N GLY A 261 -7.36 -20.16 -3.89
CA GLY A 261 -7.43 -18.98 -4.75
C GLY A 261 -6.27 -18.88 -5.75
N ASP A 262 -5.06 -19.28 -5.37
CA ASP A 262 -3.87 -19.17 -6.22
C ASP A 262 -3.96 -20.04 -7.49
N LEU A 263 -4.80 -21.08 -7.47
CA LEU A 263 -5.11 -21.91 -8.64
C LEU A 263 -5.78 -21.10 -9.76
N ALA A 264 -6.39 -19.94 -9.46
CA ALA A 264 -7.04 -19.11 -10.45
C ALA A 264 -6.07 -18.65 -11.56
N ALA A 265 -4.83 -18.32 -11.21
CA ALA A 265 -3.83 -17.92 -12.21
C ALA A 265 -3.43 -19.09 -13.14
N GLY A 266 -3.41 -20.32 -12.63
CA GLY A 266 -3.06 -21.51 -13.40
C GLY A 266 -4.19 -22.01 -14.30
N ILE A 267 -5.44 -21.94 -13.83
CA ILE A 267 -6.59 -22.59 -14.48
C ILE A 267 -7.46 -21.56 -15.20
N ILE A 268 -7.79 -20.45 -14.55
CA ILE A 268 -8.68 -19.44 -15.10
C ILE A 268 -7.95 -18.54 -16.08
N ALA A 269 -6.68 -18.18 -15.84
CA ALA A 269 -5.96 -17.28 -16.73
C ALA A 269 -5.81 -17.83 -18.18
N PRO A 270 -5.50 -19.12 -18.40
CA PRO A 270 -5.53 -19.71 -19.75
C PRO A 270 -6.93 -19.67 -20.39
N LEU A 271 -7.99 -19.96 -19.64
CA LEU A 271 -9.37 -19.91 -20.14
C LEU A 271 -9.78 -18.48 -20.52
N VAL A 272 -9.41 -17.50 -19.69
CA VAL A 272 -9.58 -16.08 -19.99
C VAL A 272 -8.80 -15.73 -21.25
N LYS A 273 -7.54 -16.15 -21.37
CA LYS A 273 -6.72 -15.89 -22.55
C LYS A 273 -7.34 -16.41 -23.84
N ILE A 274 -7.92 -17.63 -23.83
CA ILE A 274 -8.65 -18.18 -24.97
C ILE A 274 -9.89 -17.32 -25.28
N SER A 275 -10.64 -16.89 -24.25
CA SER A 275 -11.79 -16.01 -24.45
C SER A 275 -11.43 -14.64 -25.03
N LEU A 276 -10.21 -14.16 -24.75
CA LEU A 276 -9.67 -12.87 -25.19
C LEU A 276 -8.90 -12.95 -26.52
N GLU A 277 -8.75 -14.13 -27.12
CA GLU A 277 -7.90 -14.30 -28.32
C GLU A 277 -8.40 -13.50 -29.53
N ASN A 278 -9.72 -13.43 -29.71
CA ASN A 278 -10.37 -12.66 -30.77
C ASN A 278 -10.75 -11.24 -30.36
N TRP A 279 -10.43 -10.84 -29.12
CA TRP A 279 -10.80 -9.53 -28.62
C TRP A 279 -9.89 -8.45 -29.20
N LYS A 280 -10.50 -7.34 -29.64
CA LYS A 280 -9.80 -6.14 -30.06
C LYS A 280 -10.05 -5.02 -29.04
N PRO A 281 -9.10 -4.80 -28.09
CA PRO A 281 -9.33 -3.88 -26.98
C PRO A 281 -9.59 -2.43 -27.41
N LEU A 282 -8.93 -1.95 -28.47
CA LEU A 282 -9.07 -0.57 -28.97
C LEU A 282 -10.40 -0.29 -29.67
N GLU A 283 -11.05 -1.32 -30.24
CA GLU A 283 -12.34 -1.16 -30.93
C GLU A 283 -13.52 -1.38 -29.95
N GLN A 284 -13.38 -2.33 -29.02
CA GLN A 284 -14.44 -2.74 -28.10
C GLN A 284 -13.92 -2.82 -26.64
N PRO A 285 -13.74 -1.70 -25.96
CA PRO A 285 -13.10 -1.67 -24.63
C PRO A 285 -13.94 -2.33 -23.52
N THR A 286 -15.27 -2.47 -23.67
CA THR A 286 -16.18 -2.94 -22.61
C THR A 286 -16.49 -4.44 -22.64
N GLN A 287 -16.13 -5.17 -23.70
CA GLN A 287 -16.65 -6.52 -23.99
C GLN A 287 -16.40 -7.56 -22.88
N HIS A 288 -15.24 -7.53 -22.23
CA HIS A 288 -14.85 -8.52 -21.21
C HIS A 288 -14.77 -7.95 -19.78
N VAL A 289 -15.21 -6.70 -19.59
CA VAL A 289 -15.19 -6.02 -18.29
C VAL A 289 -16.05 -6.77 -17.27
N ASP A 290 -17.24 -7.23 -17.67
CA ASP A 290 -18.15 -7.95 -16.76
C ASP A 290 -17.61 -9.31 -16.33
N LEU A 291 -16.86 -9.99 -17.22
CA LEU A 291 -16.21 -11.25 -16.91
C LEU A 291 -15.19 -11.05 -15.79
N ILE A 292 -14.33 -10.04 -15.92
CA ILE A 292 -13.28 -9.77 -14.93
C ILE A 292 -13.87 -9.21 -13.63
N LYS A 293 -14.93 -8.40 -13.69
CA LYS A 293 -15.69 -7.98 -12.49
C LYS A 293 -16.25 -9.15 -11.69
N LYS A 294 -16.78 -10.18 -12.37
CA LYS A 294 -17.27 -11.39 -11.69
C LYS A 294 -16.12 -12.12 -10.99
N TRP A 295 -15.01 -12.34 -11.68
CA TRP A 295 -13.83 -12.99 -11.08
C TRP A 295 -13.19 -12.17 -9.96
N ARG A 296 -13.27 -10.84 -10.03
CA ARG A 296 -12.91 -9.97 -8.92
C ARG A 296 -13.78 -10.25 -7.70
N GLY A 297 -15.10 -10.28 -7.87
CA GLY A 297 -16.03 -10.61 -6.80
C GLY A 297 -15.81 -12.00 -6.19
N VAL A 298 -15.52 -13.01 -7.02
CA VAL A 298 -15.21 -14.36 -6.54
C VAL A 298 -13.90 -14.36 -5.75
N LEU A 299 -12.81 -13.81 -6.29
CA LEU A 299 -11.49 -13.95 -5.66
C LEU A 299 -11.26 -12.99 -4.48
N GLU A 300 -11.89 -11.82 -4.46
CA GLU A 300 -11.77 -10.85 -3.35
C GLU A 300 -12.76 -11.11 -2.20
N SER A 301 -13.76 -12.00 -2.33
CA SER A 301 -14.81 -12.23 -1.31
C SER A 301 -14.28 -12.71 0.05
N ASN A 302 -13.05 -13.23 0.11
CA ASN A 302 -12.40 -13.73 1.33
C ASN A 302 -11.13 -12.95 1.69
N ALA A 303 -10.86 -11.82 1.03
CA ALA A 303 -9.74 -10.96 1.40
C ALA A 303 -10.09 -10.22 2.69
N ASP A 304 -9.48 -10.66 3.79
CA ASP A 304 -9.61 -10.02 5.09
C ASP A 304 -9.21 -8.54 4.96
N VAL A 305 -10.13 -7.62 5.26
CA VAL A 305 -9.96 -6.16 5.05
C VAL A 305 -8.76 -5.60 5.85
N GLN A 306 -8.25 -6.36 6.83
CA GLN A 306 -7.08 -6.00 7.62
C GLN A 306 -5.74 -6.46 7.00
N ASN A 307 -5.80 -7.29 5.96
CA ASN A 307 -4.65 -7.81 5.22
C ASN A 307 -4.57 -7.21 3.80
N GLU A 308 -4.85 -5.91 3.66
CA GLU A 308 -4.37 -5.05 2.54
C GLU A 308 -2.83 -4.93 2.52
N SER A 309 -2.14 -6.02 2.86
CA SER A 309 -0.75 -6.18 2.50
C SER A 309 -0.67 -6.15 0.98
N ARG A 310 0.23 -5.29 0.51
CA ARG A 310 0.68 -5.10 -0.86
C ARG A 310 1.30 -6.38 -1.45
N ASN A 311 0.63 -7.52 -1.33
CA ASN A 311 1.04 -8.75 -1.96
C ASN A 311 0.77 -8.59 -3.44
N VAL A 312 1.84 -8.34 -4.18
CA VAL A 312 1.89 -8.38 -5.66
C VAL A 312 1.34 -9.72 -6.21
N PHE A 313 1.22 -10.73 -5.35
CA PHE A 313 0.82 -12.09 -5.63
C PHE A 313 -0.58 -12.47 -5.14
N ASP A 314 -1.50 -11.52 -4.92
CA ASP A 314 -2.88 -11.92 -4.65
C ASP A 314 -3.46 -12.71 -5.83
N PRO A 315 -4.39 -13.66 -5.56
CA PRO A 315 -5.02 -14.49 -6.59
C PRO A 315 -5.58 -13.70 -7.77
N TYR A 316 -6.20 -12.54 -7.47
CA TYR A 316 -6.82 -11.69 -8.49
C TYR A 316 -5.78 -10.96 -9.34
N SER A 317 -4.76 -10.33 -8.73
CA SER A 317 -3.66 -9.73 -9.49
C SER A 317 -2.96 -10.76 -10.38
N SER A 318 -2.72 -11.97 -9.89
CA SER A 318 -2.07 -13.04 -10.65
C SER A 318 -2.92 -13.45 -11.87
N LEU A 319 -4.24 -13.54 -11.70
CA LEU A 319 -5.19 -13.79 -12.79
C LEU A 319 -5.16 -12.66 -13.83
N VAL A 320 -5.24 -11.41 -13.40
CA VAL A 320 -5.23 -10.25 -14.30
C VAL A 320 -3.91 -10.19 -15.07
N TRP A 321 -2.78 -10.38 -14.37
CA TRP A 321 -1.45 -10.36 -14.97
C TRP A 321 -1.24 -11.47 -16.00
N ALA A 322 -1.62 -12.71 -15.70
CA ALA A 322 -1.44 -13.84 -16.60
C ALA A 322 -2.46 -13.88 -17.75
N GLY A 323 -3.71 -13.47 -17.49
CA GLY A 323 -4.82 -13.59 -18.42
C GLY A 323 -5.02 -12.37 -19.31
N VAL A 324 -5.05 -11.16 -18.73
CA VAL A 324 -5.51 -9.93 -19.41
C VAL A 324 -4.34 -9.12 -19.98
N ILE A 325 -3.23 -8.99 -19.24
CA ILE A 325 -2.09 -8.15 -19.63
C ILE A 325 -1.43 -8.57 -20.95
N PRO A 326 -1.36 -9.85 -21.35
CA PRO A 326 -0.88 -10.23 -22.69
C PRO A 326 -1.67 -9.55 -23.82
N SER A 327 -3.00 -9.42 -23.69
CA SER A 327 -3.83 -8.72 -24.68
C SER A 327 -3.56 -7.21 -24.68
N PHE A 328 -3.33 -6.60 -23.51
CA PHE A 328 -2.93 -5.19 -23.41
C PHE A 328 -1.55 -4.95 -24.04
N ARG A 329 -0.59 -5.88 -23.88
CA ARG A 329 0.73 -5.82 -24.54
C ARG A 329 0.61 -5.85 -26.06
N ALA A 330 -0.18 -6.77 -26.60
CA ALA A 330 -0.40 -6.87 -28.05
C ALA A 330 -1.14 -5.61 -28.61
N CYS A 331 -2.11 -5.11 -27.86
CA CYS A 331 -2.82 -3.87 -28.15
C CYS A 331 -1.90 -2.65 -28.15
N ALA A 332 -1.08 -2.47 -27.10
CA ALA A 332 -0.15 -1.36 -27.01
C ALA A 332 0.92 -1.39 -28.11
N ALA A 333 1.35 -2.58 -28.55
CA ALA A 333 2.31 -2.73 -29.64
C ALA A 333 1.75 -2.32 -31.01
N SER A 334 0.43 -2.40 -31.21
CA SER A 334 -0.26 -2.01 -32.45
C SER A 334 -0.90 -0.62 -32.39
N TRP A 335 -0.91 0.00 -31.20
CA TRP A 335 -1.50 1.30 -30.96
C TRP A 335 -0.66 2.42 -31.57
N ASN A 336 -1.33 3.36 -32.24
CA ASN A 336 -0.71 4.59 -32.72
C ASN A 336 -0.91 5.71 -31.69
N PRO A 337 0.16 6.25 -31.07
CA PRO A 337 0.10 7.34 -30.10
C PRO A 337 -0.66 8.58 -30.57
N LYS A 338 -0.61 8.91 -31.87
CA LYS A 338 -1.29 10.07 -32.46
C LYS A 338 -2.82 9.97 -32.31
N LEU A 339 -3.36 8.75 -32.22
CA LEU A 339 -4.75 8.47 -31.91
C LEU A 339 -4.85 8.04 -30.43
N HIS A 340 -4.83 9.02 -29.53
CA HIS A 340 -4.81 8.75 -28.09
C HIS A 340 -6.16 8.27 -27.52
N GLN A 341 -7.30 8.65 -28.15
CA GLN A 341 -8.65 8.39 -27.63
C GLN A 341 -8.97 6.91 -27.38
N PRO A 342 -8.64 5.95 -28.27
CA PRO A 342 -9.00 4.54 -28.07
C PRO A 342 -8.29 3.92 -26.87
N MET A 343 -7.00 4.23 -26.66
CA MET A 343 -6.24 3.74 -25.51
C MET A 343 -6.74 4.39 -24.21
N ALA A 344 -7.05 5.69 -24.23
CA ALA A 344 -7.63 6.37 -23.07
C ALA A 344 -8.97 5.74 -22.66
N ALA A 345 -9.88 5.51 -23.63
CA ALA A 345 -11.17 4.87 -23.36
C ALA A 345 -11.03 3.43 -22.81
N LEU A 346 -10.03 2.68 -23.29
CA LEU A 346 -9.71 1.36 -22.75
C LEU A 346 -9.25 1.46 -21.28
N LEU A 347 -8.33 2.36 -20.98
CA LEU A 347 -7.84 2.54 -19.61
C LEU A 347 -8.91 3.08 -18.67
N ASP A 348 -9.80 3.97 -19.11
CA ASP A 348 -10.91 4.46 -18.29
C ASP A 348 -11.86 3.32 -17.87
N CYS A 349 -12.10 2.34 -18.75
CA CYS A 349 -12.94 1.18 -18.45
C CYS A 349 -12.26 0.17 -17.52
N TRP A 350 -10.94 0.00 -17.65
CA TRP A 350 -10.19 -1.09 -17.01
C TRP A 350 -9.38 -0.66 -15.78
N ALA A 351 -9.06 0.63 -15.62
CA ALA A 351 -8.33 1.15 -14.46
C ALA A 351 -8.99 0.80 -13.12
N PRO A 352 -10.34 0.85 -12.96
CA PRO A 352 -11.00 0.43 -11.71
C PRO A 352 -10.90 -1.07 -11.44
N LEU A 353 -10.58 -1.89 -12.45
CA LEU A 353 -10.43 -3.33 -12.32
C LEU A 353 -8.98 -3.75 -12.07
N PHE A 354 -8.03 -2.87 -12.32
CA PHE A 354 -6.62 -3.18 -12.15
C PHE A 354 -6.16 -2.90 -10.72
N PRO A 355 -5.46 -3.86 -10.10
CA PRO A 355 -4.60 -3.58 -8.95
C PRO A 355 -3.63 -2.44 -9.28
N THR A 356 -3.32 -1.61 -8.29
CA THR A 356 -2.53 -0.38 -8.48
C THR A 356 -1.19 -0.66 -9.17
N TRP A 357 -0.48 -1.72 -8.77
CA TRP A 357 0.80 -2.10 -9.35
C TRP A 357 0.70 -2.54 -10.82
N ILE A 358 -0.41 -3.19 -11.20
CA ILE A 358 -0.66 -3.59 -12.59
C ILE A 358 -0.93 -2.36 -13.44
N LEU A 359 -1.74 -1.41 -12.92
CA LEU A 359 -2.01 -0.16 -13.60
C LEU A 359 -0.72 0.64 -13.84
N ASP A 360 0.14 0.74 -12.82
CA ASP A 360 1.46 1.37 -12.93
C ASP A 360 2.32 0.67 -13.98
N SER A 361 2.36 -0.67 -13.97
CA SER A 361 3.09 -1.45 -14.98
C SER A 361 2.56 -1.23 -16.40
N VAL A 362 1.24 -1.14 -16.59
CA VAL A 362 0.62 -0.86 -17.90
C VAL A 362 1.00 0.53 -18.38
N LEU A 363 0.92 1.54 -17.52
CA LEU A 363 1.27 2.92 -17.85
C LEU A 363 2.76 3.07 -18.18
N GLU A 364 3.63 2.44 -17.40
CA GLU A 364 5.09 2.59 -17.52
C GLU A 364 5.72 1.72 -18.58
N GLN A 365 5.27 0.47 -18.74
CA GLN A 365 5.90 -0.49 -19.64
C GLN A 365 5.20 -0.57 -20.99
N LEU A 366 3.93 -0.18 -21.08
CA LEU A 366 3.16 -0.28 -22.33
C LEU A 366 2.90 1.10 -22.95
N VAL A 367 2.37 2.05 -22.18
CA VAL A 367 1.98 3.37 -22.71
C VAL A 367 3.19 4.27 -22.89
N LEU A 368 3.99 4.47 -21.84
CA LEU A 368 5.14 5.40 -21.85
C LEU A 368 6.15 5.11 -22.98
N PRO A 369 6.56 3.86 -23.27
CA PRO A 369 7.52 3.59 -24.33
C PRO A 369 6.95 3.89 -25.72
N GLN A 370 5.64 3.64 -25.92
CA GLN A 370 4.98 3.96 -27.18
C GLN A 370 4.86 5.46 -27.39
N LEU A 371 4.52 6.23 -26.34
CA LEU A 371 4.54 7.70 -26.40
C LEU A 371 5.95 8.23 -26.70
N SER A 372 6.97 7.72 -26.01
CA SER A 372 8.38 8.10 -26.24
C SER A 372 8.82 7.81 -27.67
N ASN A 373 8.51 6.62 -28.20
CA ASN A 373 8.78 6.27 -29.60
C ASN A 373 8.02 7.18 -30.56
N GLY A 374 6.72 7.43 -30.32
CA GLY A 374 5.91 8.34 -31.12
C GLY A 374 6.48 9.76 -31.16
N VAL A 375 7.03 10.25 -30.04
CA VAL A 375 7.70 11.56 -29.98
C VAL A 375 9.04 11.55 -30.71
N ARG A 376 9.79 10.45 -30.61
CA ARG A 376 11.04 10.28 -31.35
C ARG A 376 10.83 10.17 -32.86
N ASP A 377 9.70 9.67 -33.31
CA ASP A 377 9.37 9.59 -34.74
C ASP A 377 8.65 10.84 -35.25
N TRP A 378 8.03 11.62 -34.37
CA TRP A 378 7.35 12.87 -34.71
C TRP A 378 8.31 13.96 -35.20
N ASP A 379 7.95 14.67 -36.26
CA ASP A 379 8.72 15.80 -36.76
C ASP A 379 7.86 17.08 -36.80
N PRO A 380 8.24 18.15 -36.08
CA PRO A 380 7.48 19.41 -36.03
C PRO A 380 7.25 20.10 -37.38
N LEU A 381 8.05 19.81 -38.40
CA LEU A 381 7.95 20.48 -39.71
C LEU A 381 7.09 19.72 -40.72
N THR A 382 6.95 18.41 -40.58
CA THR A 382 6.30 17.55 -41.60
C THR A 382 5.00 16.94 -41.12
N ASP A 383 4.83 16.76 -39.80
CA ASP A 383 3.61 16.15 -39.25
C ASP A 383 2.43 17.11 -39.21
N THR A 384 1.26 16.60 -39.60
CA THR A 384 0.00 17.36 -39.66
C THR A 384 -0.74 17.42 -38.34
N VAL A 385 -0.49 16.48 -37.43
CA VAL A 385 -1.17 16.39 -36.13
C VAL A 385 -0.30 17.10 -35.07
N PRO A 386 -0.80 18.17 -34.42
CA PRO A 386 -0.07 18.86 -33.37
C PRO A 386 0.25 17.94 -32.18
N ILE A 387 1.51 17.97 -31.75
CA ILE A 387 2.02 17.08 -30.69
C ILE A 387 1.29 17.21 -29.35
N HIS A 388 0.87 18.42 -29.00
CA HIS A 388 0.21 18.69 -27.73
C HIS A 388 -1.14 17.95 -27.59
N ILE A 389 -1.82 17.66 -28.71
CA ILE A 389 -3.14 17.01 -28.71
C ILE A 389 -3.06 15.59 -28.16
N TRP A 390 -2.01 14.85 -28.51
CA TRP A 390 -1.89 13.43 -28.14
C TRP A 390 -0.89 13.18 -26.99
N ILE A 391 -0.12 14.18 -26.57
CA ILE A 391 0.78 14.09 -25.40
C ILE A 391 0.16 14.66 -24.13
N LEU A 392 -0.42 15.86 -24.16
CA LEU A 392 -0.92 16.52 -22.94
C LEU A 392 -2.03 15.75 -22.19
N PRO A 393 -2.93 14.99 -22.84
CA PRO A 393 -3.90 14.17 -22.11
C PRO A 393 -3.25 13.19 -21.11
N TRP A 394 -2.02 12.75 -21.37
CA TRP A 394 -1.28 11.83 -20.51
C TRP A 394 -0.55 12.52 -19.36
N ASN A 395 -0.44 13.85 -19.38
CA ASN A 395 0.31 14.61 -18.39
C ASN A 395 -0.25 14.42 -16.97
N ASN A 396 -1.57 14.39 -16.81
CA ASN A 396 -2.21 14.20 -15.51
C ASN A 396 -2.08 12.75 -14.98
N ILE A 397 -1.79 11.78 -15.86
CA ILE A 397 -1.73 10.36 -15.51
C ILE A 397 -0.28 9.95 -15.20
N LEU A 398 0.66 10.33 -16.06
CA LEU A 398 2.08 9.97 -15.95
C LEU A 398 2.93 11.02 -15.21
N GLY A 399 2.44 12.26 -15.10
CA GLY A 399 3.05 13.35 -14.32
C GLY A 399 4.54 13.52 -14.57
N HIS A 400 5.33 13.38 -13.50
CA HIS A 400 6.80 13.51 -13.51
C HIS A 400 7.49 12.64 -14.57
N LYS A 401 6.93 11.48 -14.94
CA LYS A 401 7.54 10.60 -15.95
C LYS A 401 7.50 11.24 -17.35
N MET A 402 6.51 12.08 -17.64
CA MET A 402 6.45 12.83 -18.89
C MET A 402 7.54 13.91 -18.93
N GLU A 403 7.73 14.59 -17.81
CA GLU A 403 8.72 15.66 -17.65
C GLU A 403 10.16 15.13 -17.79
N GLU A 404 10.43 13.95 -17.25
CA GLU A 404 11.75 13.33 -17.30
C GLU A 404 12.06 12.68 -18.67
N PHE A 405 11.12 11.93 -19.24
CA PHE A 405 11.41 11.05 -20.39
C PHE A 405 10.92 11.56 -21.75
N ILE A 406 9.95 12.48 -21.79
CA ILE A 406 9.31 12.91 -23.04
C ILE A 406 9.54 14.39 -23.34
N PHE A 407 9.32 15.27 -22.38
CA PHE A 407 9.46 16.72 -22.58
C PHE A 407 10.85 17.18 -23.04
N PRO A 408 11.98 16.58 -22.61
CA PRO A 408 13.29 16.95 -23.12
C PRO A 408 13.42 16.72 -24.62
N THR A 409 12.97 15.57 -25.13
CA THR A 409 13.00 15.25 -26.57
C THR A 409 12.10 16.18 -27.38
N ILE A 410 10.93 16.54 -26.85
CA ILE A 410 10.05 17.54 -27.49
C ILE A 410 10.77 18.89 -27.57
N ARG A 411 11.34 19.36 -26.46
CA ARG A 411 12.06 20.65 -26.41
C ARG A 411 13.23 20.68 -27.38
N GLU A 412 14.02 19.61 -27.47
CA GLU A 412 15.15 19.52 -28.41
C GLU A 412 14.70 19.59 -29.87
N LYS A 413 13.64 18.86 -30.24
CA LYS A 413 13.09 18.91 -31.60
C LYS A 413 12.48 20.25 -31.94
N LEU A 414 11.74 20.84 -31.00
CA LEU A 414 11.20 22.19 -31.15
C LEU A 414 12.30 23.23 -31.28
N ALA A 415 13.36 23.15 -30.46
CA ALA A 415 14.53 24.02 -30.55
C ALA A 415 15.18 23.93 -31.94
N THR A 416 15.34 22.72 -32.47
CA THR A 416 15.93 22.46 -33.79
C THR A 416 15.08 23.07 -34.91
N ALA A 417 13.77 22.86 -34.88
CA ALA A 417 12.85 23.46 -35.84
C ALA A 417 12.85 25.00 -35.77
N LEU A 418 12.97 25.56 -34.56
CA LEU A 418 13.01 26.99 -34.34
C LEU A 418 14.33 27.65 -34.78
N LEU A 419 15.39 26.90 -35.12
CA LEU A 419 16.62 27.49 -35.67
C LEU A 419 16.36 28.23 -36.99
N ALA A 420 15.55 27.67 -37.89
CA ALA A 420 15.19 28.28 -39.17
C ALA A 420 13.94 29.16 -39.11
N TRP A 421 13.20 29.16 -37.99
CA TRP A 421 11.95 29.90 -37.83
C TRP A 421 12.13 31.42 -37.97
N MET A 422 11.13 32.12 -38.50
CA MET A 422 11.08 33.58 -38.56
C MET A 422 9.82 34.10 -37.87
N PRO A 423 9.86 35.27 -37.18
CA PRO A 423 8.70 35.82 -36.47
C PRO A 423 7.45 36.10 -37.29
N GLN A 424 7.56 36.11 -38.62
CA GLN A 424 6.41 36.21 -39.54
C GLN A 424 5.53 34.95 -39.51
N ASP A 425 6.11 33.80 -39.17
CA ASP A 425 5.40 32.53 -39.12
C ASP A 425 4.67 32.35 -37.77
N ARG A 426 3.34 32.40 -37.84
CA ARG A 426 2.42 32.24 -36.71
C ARG A 426 2.33 30.79 -36.19
N SER A 427 2.79 29.81 -36.97
CA SER A 427 2.68 28.39 -36.62
C SER A 427 3.42 28.06 -35.31
N ALA A 428 4.61 28.65 -35.12
CA ALA A 428 5.43 28.43 -33.93
C ALA A 428 4.71 28.86 -32.64
N ARG A 429 4.00 29.99 -32.68
CA ARG A 429 3.21 30.48 -31.53
C ARG A 429 2.07 29.53 -31.22
N ALA A 430 1.29 29.15 -32.23
CA ALA A 430 0.16 28.23 -32.07
C ALA A 430 0.61 26.87 -31.52
N MET A 431 1.79 26.40 -31.92
CA MET A 431 2.38 25.15 -31.45
C MET A 431 2.89 25.24 -30.00
N LEU A 432 3.47 26.38 -29.58
CA LEU A 432 4.02 26.57 -28.24
C LEU A 432 2.99 26.95 -27.17
N THR A 433 1.89 27.61 -27.56
CA THR A 433 0.84 28.09 -26.64
C THR A 433 0.30 26.98 -25.70
N PRO A 434 -0.02 25.77 -26.18
CA PRO A 434 -0.54 24.69 -25.34
C PRO A 434 0.45 24.16 -24.30
N TRP A 435 1.74 24.42 -24.48
CA TRP A 435 2.79 24.01 -23.54
C TRP A 435 2.95 24.95 -22.35
N LYS A 436 2.28 26.11 -22.38
CA LYS A 436 2.22 27.04 -21.25
C LYS A 436 1.44 26.37 -20.10
N GLY A 437 2.13 26.11 -18.99
CA GLY A 437 1.59 25.39 -17.83
C GLY A 437 1.77 23.87 -17.87
N ALA A 438 2.25 23.31 -18.98
CA ALA A 438 2.66 21.90 -19.05
C ALA A 438 4.18 21.75 -18.82
N PHE A 439 4.99 22.67 -19.35
CA PHE A 439 6.39 22.77 -18.98
C PHE A 439 6.56 23.56 -17.69
N ASP A 440 7.62 23.24 -16.94
CA ASP A 440 8.06 24.08 -15.83
C ASP A 440 8.35 25.51 -16.30
N ASP A 441 7.95 26.49 -15.49
CA ASP A 441 8.04 27.91 -15.84
C ASP A 441 9.48 28.35 -16.09
N ILE A 442 10.45 27.82 -15.33
CA ILE A 442 11.87 28.17 -15.48
C ILE A 442 12.40 27.60 -16.79
N GLU A 443 12.01 26.38 -17.12
CA GLU A 443 12.40 25.72 -18.35
C GLU A 443 11.81 26.39 -19.58
N MET A 444 10.52 26.75 -19.54
CA MET A 444 9.85 27.50 -20.59
C MET A 444 10.53 28.86 -20.80
N GLN A 445 10.83 29.59 -19.72
CA GLN A 445 11.54 30.87 -19.81
C GLN A 445 12.93 30.73 -20.45
N ARG A 446 13.68 29.69 -20.07
CA ARG A 446 15.00 29.39 -20.65
C ARG A 446 14.88 29.10 -22.15
N PHE A 447 13.89 28.28 -22.54
CA PHE A 447 13.63 27.92 -23.93
C PHE A 447 13.27 29.16 -24.78
N LEU A 448 12.33 29.99 -24.31
CA LEU A 448 11.94 31.22 -24.99
C LEU A 448 13.12 32.19 -25.12
N SER A 449 13.93 32.33 -24.07
CA SER A 449 15.10 33.22 -24.06
C SER A 449 16.17 32.82 -25.05
N GLN A 450 16.31 31.51 -25.36
CA GLN A 450 17.31 31.00 -26.29
C GLN A 450 16.85 31.03 -27.74
N HIS A 451 15.59 30.66 -28.02
CA HIS A 451 15.14 30.39 -29.39
C HIS A 451 14.20 31.45 -29.97
N ILE A 452 13.40 32.13 -29.12
CA ILE A 452 12.36 33.07 -29.58
C ILE A 452 12.82 34.52 -29.39
N ILE A 453 13.21 34.89 -28.16
CA ILE A 453 13.55 36.28 -27.80
C ILE A 453 14.61 36.90 -28.71
N PRO A 454 15.73 36.24 -29.06
CA PRO A 454 16.75 36.83 -29.93
C PRO A 454 16.22 37.23 -31.31
N LYS A 455 15.26 36.46 -31.86
CA LYS A 455 14.65 36.76 -33.16
C LYS A 455 13.64 37.89 -33.07
N LEU A 456 12.88 37.97 -31.97
CA LEU A 456 12.01 39.12 -31.69
C LEU A 456 12.84 40.41 -31.51
N GLN A 457 14.02 40.33 -30.90
CA GLN A 457 14.96 41.45 -30.80
C GLN A 457 15.41 41.93 -32.19
N MET A 458 15.71 41.01 -33.12
CA MET A 458 16.07 41.38 -34.49
C MET A 458 14.93 42.12 -35.20
N VAL A 459 13.69 41.63 -35.09
CA VAL A 459 12.52 42.28 -35.69
C VAL A 459 12.27 43.67 -35.09
N LEU A 460 12.40 43.84 -33.77
CA LEU A 460 12.32 45.18 -33.14
C LEU A 460 13.49 46.09 -33.52
N ASN A 461 14.67 45.54 -33.83
CA ASN A 461 15.80 46.31 -34.34
C ASN A 461 15.59 46.79 -35.78
N GLU A 462 14.94 46.01 -36.62
CA GLU A 462 14.56 46.41 -37.98
C GLU A 462 13.32 47.33 -37.99
N PHE A 463 12.53 47.30 -36.92
CA PHE A 463 11.34 48.14 -36.80
C PHE A 463 11.71 49.63 -36.80
N ILE A 464 11.15 50.35 -37.78
CA ILE A 464 11.27 51.80 -37.93
C ILE A 464 9.95 52.44 -37.52
N ILE A 465 10.03 53.38 -36.58
CA ILE A 465 8.87 54.13 -36.11
C ILE A 465 8.74 55.38 -36.96
N ASN A 466 7.72 55.41 -37.82
CA ASN A 466 7.42 56.57 -38.66
C ASN A 466 6.02 57.12 -38.32
N PRO A 467 5.94 58.33 -37.74
CA PRO A 467 4.67 58.95 -37.36
C PRO A 467 3.67 59.13 -38.51
N LEU A 468 4.15 59.34 -39.75
CA LEU A 468 3.31 59.61 -40.91
C LEU A 468 2.84 58.33 -41.62
N HIS A 469 3.57 57.22 -41.47
CA HIS A 469 3.25 55.94 -42.10
C HIS A 469 3.69 54.78 -41.21
N GLN A 470 2.90 54.49 -40.18
CA GLN A 470 3.20 53.47 -39.19
C GLN A 470 2.84 52.06 -39.70
N GLN A 471 3.85 51.24 -40.01
CA GLN A 471 3.65 49.83 -40.36
C GLN A 471 3.61 48.97 -39.10
N LEU A 472 2.43 48.53 -38.69
CA LEU A 472 2.25 47.75 -37.44
C LEU A 472 2.55 46.25 -37.61
N GLU A 473 2.90 45.79 -38.80
CA GLU A 473 3.10 44.36 -39.06
C GLU A 473 4.27 43.77 -38.25
N LEU A 474 5.44 44.42 -38.28
CA LEU A 474 6.60 44.02 -37.48
C LEU A 474 6.35 44.12 -35.97
N TRP A 475 5.53 45.10 -35.56
CA TRP A 475 5.08 45.21 -34.18
C TRP A 475 4.20 44.02 -33.78
N ASN A 476 3.20 43.70 -34.59
CA ASN A 476 2.27 42.60 -34.33
C ASN A 476 2.99 41.25 -34.25
N GLN A 477 3.99 41.02 -35.11
CA GLN A 477 4.83 39.81 -35.06
C GLN A 477 5.51 39.60 -33.69
N VAL A 478 5.87 40.70 -33.01
CA VAL A 478 6.49 40.64 -31.68
C VAL A 478 5.42 40.62 -30.59
N TRP A 479 4.39 41.44 -30.73
CA TRP A 479 3.35 41.61 -29.73
C TRP A 479 2.50 40.35 -29.56
N GLU A 480 2.27 39.56 -30.62
CA GLU A 480 1.56 38.29 -30.55
C GLU A 480 2.15 37.31 -29.49
N TRP A 481 3.42 37.48 -29.12
CA TRP A 481 4.10 36.66 -28.11
C TRP A 481 3.89 37.11 -26.66
N HIS A 482 3.15 38.21 -26.41
CA HIS A 482 2.95 38.75 -25.06
C HIS A 482 2.25 37.76 -24.10
N GLU A 483 1.51 36.78 -24.62
CA GLU A 483 0.84 35.76 -23.80
C GLU A 483 1.79 34.66 -23.34
N LEU A 484 2.85 34.37 -24.09
CA LEU A 484 3.83 33.31 -23.78
C LEU A 484 5.05 33.86 -23.03
N VAL A 485 5.52 35.04 -23.42
CA VAL A 485 6.70 35.67 -22.82
C VAL A 485 6.29 36.32 -21.49
N PRO A 486 7.03 36.08 -20.39
CA PRO A 486 6.76 36.74 -19.12
C PRO A 486 6.77 38.27 -19.25
N THR A 487 5.86 38.93 -18.53
CA THR A 487 5.68 40.40 -18.55
C THR A 487 7.00 41.14 -18.37
N GLN A 488 7.83 40.71 -17.42
CA GLN A 488 9.14 41.29 -17.14
C GLN A 488 10.11 41.22 -18.33
N GLN A 489 10.16 40.07 -19.03
CA GLN A 489 11.04 39.88 -20.18
C GLN A 489 10.54 40.68 -21.39
N MET A 490 9.22 40.74 -21.59
CA MET A 490 8.63 41.59 -22.63
C MET A 490 8.89 43.08 -22.35
N ALA A 491 8.76 43.53 -21.10
CA ALA A 491 9.09 44.90 -20.72
C ALA A 491 10.57 45.24 -20.96
N GLN A 492 11.50 44.34 -20.64
CA GLN A 492 12.94 44.51 -20.94
C GLN A 492 13.23 44.55 -22.45
N LEU A 493 12.53 43.72 -23.23
CA LEU A 493 12.62 43.72 -24.68
C LEU A 493 12.20 45.09 -25.26
N LEU A 494 11.07 45.63 -24.79
CA LEU A 494 10.59 46.94 -25.22
C LEU A 494 11.51 48.08 -24.75
N ASP A 495 11.97 48.02 -23.49
CA ASP A 495 12.87 49.01 -22.88
C ASP A 495 14.14 49.22 -23.69
N LYS A 496 14.72 48.14 -24.22
CA LYS A 496 15.99 48.18 -24.94
C LYS A 496 15.86 48.47 -26.44
N TYR A 497 14.83 47.95 -27.10
CA TYR A 497 14.77 47.95 -28.57
C TYR A 497 13.66 48.84 -29.15
N PHE A 498 12.58 49.09 -28.41
CA PHE A 498 11.44 49.90 -28.87
C PHE A 498 11.48 51.33 -28.30
N PHE A 499 11.48 51.49 -26.97
CA PHE A 499 11.36 52.79 -26.31
C PHE A 499 12.43 53.82 -26.69
N PRO A 500 13.72 53.46 -26.89
CA PRO A 500 14.73 54.43 -27.29
C PRO A 500 14.43 55.06 -28.66
N LYS A 501 14.01 54.25 -29.64
CA LYS A 501 13.61 54.72 -30.96
C LYS A 501 12.33 55.54 -30.91
N TRP A 502 11.36 55.06 -30.13
CA TRP A 502 10.07 55.73 -29.94
C TRP A 502 10.26 57.12 -29.32
N MET A 503 11.12 57.23 -28.29
CA MET A 503 11.47 58.49 -27.65
C MET A 503 12.24 59.41 -28.59
N GLN A 504 13.18 58.88 -29.39
CA GLN A 504 13.93 59.67 -30.37
C GLN A 504 13.00 60.30 -31.42
N VAL A 505 12.03 59.54 -31.92
CA VAL A 505 11.02 60.05 -32.86
C VAL A 505 10.18 61.14 -32.21
N LEU A 506 9.76 60.96 -30.95
CA LEU A 506 9.05 61.99 -30.20
C LEU A 506 9.88 63.28 -30.06
N VAL A 507 11.16 63.18 -29.70
CA VAL A 507 12.08 64.34 -29.63
C VAL A 507 12.21 65.04 -30.98
N LEU A 508 12.42 64.27 -32.05
CA LEU A 508 12.59 64.81 -33.39
C LEU A 508 11.32 65.54 -33.86
N TRP A 509 10.15 64.95 -33.60
CA TRP A 509 8.85 65.54 -33.96
C TRP A 509 8.55 66.81 -33.18
N LEU A 510 8.87 66.83 -31.87
CA LEU A 510 8.72 68.02 -31.02
C LEU A 510 9.65 69.18 -31.44
N ASN A 511 10.82 68.89 -32.03
CA ASN A 511 11.81 69.89 -32.41
C ASN A 511 11.65 70.48 -33.83
N GLN A 512 10.93 69.81 -34.74
CA GLN A 512 10.82 70.23 -36.15
C GLN A 512 9.62 71.16 -36.38
N SER A 513 8.41 70.70 -36.05
CA SER A 513 7.16 71.47 -36.12
C SER A 513 6.04 70.65 -35.46
N PRO A 514 5.73 70.89 -34.17
CA PRO A 514 4.81 70.05 -33.42
C PRO A 514 3.33 70.36 -33.72
N ASP A 515 2.59 69.38 -34.25
CA ASP A 515 1.14 69.33 -34.07
C ASP A 515 0.84 68.51 -32.79
N TYR A 516 0.56 69.20 -31.70
CA TYR A 516 0.30 68.58 -30.40
C TYR A 516 -0.93 67.66 -30.40
N ALA A 517 -1.90 67.89 -31.27
CA ALA A 517 -3.08 67.03 -31.38
C ALA A 517 -2.72 65.69 -32.03
N GLU A 518 -1.90 65.70 -33.08
CA GLU A 518 -1.40 64.48 -33.71
C GLU A 518 -0.43 63.70 -32.81
N ILE A 519 0.49 64.41 -32.13
CA ILE A 519 1.44 63.78 -31.19
C ILE A 519 0.69 63.14 -30.01
N SER A 520 -0.35 63.80 -29.48
CA SER A 520 -1.18 63.24 -28.41
C SER A 520 -1.93 61.97 -28.87
N ARG A 521 -2.52 62.00 -30.07
CA ARG A 521 -3.18 60.80 -30.66
C ARG A 521 -2.21 59.66 -30.89
N TRP A 522 -1.00 59.96 -31.38
CA TRP A 522 0.05 58.96 -31.60
C TRP A 522 0.52 58.32 -30.28
N TYR A 523 0.75 59.13 -29.23
CA TYR A 523 1.06 58.63 -27.89
C TYR A 523 -0.05 57.72 -27.34
N THR A 524 -1.31 58.18 -27.41
CA THR A 524 -2.46 57.41 -26.92
C THR A 524 -2.65 56.13 -27.71
N GLY A 525 -2.43 56.16 -29.02
CA GLY A 525 -2.47 54.99 -29.89
C GLY A 525 -1.48 53.91 -29.43
N TRP A 526 -0.21 54.26 -29.29
CA TRP A 526 0.81 53.33 -28.79
C TRP A 526 0.52 52.82 -27.38
N LYS A 527 0.09 53.71 -26.47
CA LYS A 527 -0.28 53.32 -25.10
C LYS A 527 -1.44 52.31 -25.09
N SER A 528 -2.43 52.48 -25.99
CA SER A 528 -3.60 51.59 -26.06
C SER A 528 -3.29 50.19 -26.60
N MET A 529 -2.15 50.03 -27.30
CA MET A 529 -1.71 48.72 -27.80
C MET A 529 -1.05 47.86 -26.72
N LEU A 530 -0.62 48.46 -25.60
CA LEU A 530 0.02 47.75 -24.50
C LEU A 530 -1.02 47.23 -23.50
N THR A 531 -0.86 45.98 -23.03
CA THR A 531 -1.73 45.37 -22.01
C THR A 531 -1.50 46.03 -20.66
N GLU A 532 -2.53 46.09 -19.81
CA GLU A 532 -2.47 46.64 -18.45
C GLU A 532 -1.32 46.08 -17.61
N ASP A 533 -0.98 44.78 -17.76
CA ASP A 533 0.12 44.16 -17.03
C ASP A 533 1.48 44.74 -17.41
N ILE A 534 1.68 45.05 -18.69
CA ILE A 534 2.92 45.66 -19.19
C ILE A 534 2.97 47.15 -18.83
N LEU A 535 1.82 47.83 -18.79
CA LEU A 535 1.73 49.23 -18.34
C LEU A 535 2.05 49.39 -16.84
N ARG A 536 1.86 48.35 -16.03
CA ARG A 536 2.20 48.33 -14.60
C ARG A 536 3.69 48.16 -14.34
N GLU A 537 4.45 47.62 -15.30
CA GLU A 537 5.89 47.45 -15.16
C GLU A 537 6.60 48.81 -14.99
N PRO A 538 7.52 48.94 -14.02
CA PRO A 538 8.11 50.23 -13.66
C PRO A 538 8.94 50.84 -14.78
N THR A 539 9.61 50.01 -15.59
CA THR A 539 10.43 50.47 -16.73
C THR A 539 9.58 51.13 -17.81
N VAL A 540 8.48 50.48 -18.19
CA VAL A 540 7.52 50.96 -19.19
C VAL A 540 6.83 52.24 -18.70
N LYS A 541 6.37 52.23 -17.44
CA LYS A 541 5.72 53.39 -16.82
C LYS A 541 6.64 54.61 -16.79
N GLU A 542 7.91 54.43 -16.51
CA GLU A 542 8.89 55.52 -16.48
C GLU A 542 9.12 56.12 -17.88
N HIS A 543 9.21 55.31 -18.94
CA HIS A 543 9.30 55.81 -20.32
C HIS A 543 8.06 56.60 -20.72
N LEU A 544 6.86 56.09 -20.42
CA LEU A 544 5.61 56.79 -20.70
C LEU A 544 5.49 58.10 -19.92
N ARG A 545 5.98 58.14 -18.67
CA ARG A 545 6.05 59.35 -17.85
C ARG A 545 7.01 60.38 -18.45
N ARG A 546 8.22 59.97 -18.83
CA ARG A 546 9.22 60.84 -19.46
C ARG A 546 8.71 61.44 -20.77
N ALA A 547 8.04 60.64 -21.60
CA ALA A 547 7.44 61.12 -22.85
C ALA A 547 6.39 62.21 -22.60
N LEU A 548 5.51 62.02 -21.61
CA LEU A 548 4.54 63.04 -21.21
C LEU A 548 5.21 64.31 -20.69
N GLU A 549 6.23 64.18 -19.83
CA GLU A 549 7.00 65.35 -19.34
C GLU A 549 7.63 66.15 -20.48
N MET A 550 8.14 65.47 -21.51
CA MET A 550 8.73 66.11 -22.69
C MET A 550 7.70 66.82 -23.54
N MET A 551 6.51 66.23 -23.73
CA MET A 551 5.38 66.89 -24.40
C MET A 551 4.89 68.13 -23.64
N HIS A 552 4.77 68.04 -22.31
CA HIS A 552 4.37 69.17 -21.47
C HIS A 552 5.40 70.30 -21.53
N ARG A 553 6.69 69.99 -21.36
CA ARG A 553 7.77 71.00 -21.47
C ARG A 553 7.80 71.68 -22.85
N ALA A 554 7.61 70.92 -23.93
CA ALA A 554 7.56 71.48 -25.27
C ALA A 554 6.34 72.39 -25.50
N THR A 555 5.23 72.17 -24.78
CA THR A 555 4.04 73.02 -24.83
C THR A 555 4.24 74.31 -24.01
N ASP A 556 4.87 74.21 -22.84
CA ASP A 556 5.15 75.35 -21.95
C ASP A 556 6.16 76.33 -22.56
N VAL A 557 7.15 75.84 -23.32
CA VAL A 557 8.13 76.68 -24.03
C VAL A 557 7.47 77.55 -25.12
N LEU A 558 6.36 77.11 -25.71
CA LEU A 558 5.57 77.93 -26.64
C LEU A 558 4.65 78.93 -25.93
N ALA A 559 4.30 78.68 -24.66
CA ALA A 559 3.40 79.54 -23.88
C ALA A 559 4.11 80.76 -23.26
N ALA A 560 5.45 80.83 -23.28
CA ALA A 560 6.22 81.93 -22.70
C ALA A 560 7.27 82.50 -23.70
N PRO A 561 6.92 83.48 -24.54
CA PRO A 561 7.87 84.15 -25.41
C PRO A 561 8.61 85.23 -24.61
N GLY A 562 9.73 84.86 -24.00
CA GLY A 562 10.68 85.83 -23.47
C GLY A 562 11.14 85.51 -22.05
N LEU A 563 12.25 84.77 -21.95
CA LEU A 563 13.36 85.10 -21.07
C LEU A 563 14.52 84.16 -21.37
N ALA A 564 15.68 84.77 -21.56
CA ALA A 564 16.93 84.14 -21.89
C ALA A 564 17.42 83.19 -20.78
N SER A 565 17.89 82.01 -21.20
CA SER A 565 19.15 81.35 -20.82
C SER A 565 19.49 81.08 -19.32
N ILE A 566 19.87 79.80 -19.07
CA ILE A 566 20.88 79.24 -18.10
C ILE A 566 20.31 78.60 -16.79
N PRO A 567 20.92 77.56 -16.13
CA PRO A 567 22.00 76.60 -16.49
C PRO A 567 21.62 75.09 -16.33
N THR A 568 22.26 74.24 -17.14
CA THR A 568 22.52 72.81 -16.84
C THR A 568 23.71 72.65 -15.87
N PRO A 569 23.70 71.69 -14.94
CA PRO A 569 24.86 71.40 -14.10
C PRO A 569 25.96 70.67 -14.89
N MET A 570 27.20 71.08 -14.60
CA MET A 570 28.45 70.71 -15.26
C MET A 570 28.72 69.19 -15.25
N MET A 571 29.01 68.63 -16.42
CA MET A 571 30.06 67.62 -16.58
C MET A 571 30.89 67.95 -17.84
N THR A 572 32.10 68.44 -17.58
CA THR A 572 33.34 68.38 -18.40
C THR A 572 33.33 68.60 -19.92
N ALA A 573 34.03 69.69 -20.31
CA ALA A 573 35.08 69.80 -21.35
C ALA A 573 34.79 70.47 -22.73
N THR A 574 35.40 71.67 -22.91
CA THR A 574 36.09 72.23 -24.12
C THR A 574 35.27 72.70 -25.37
N PRO A 575 35.81 73.62 -26.23
CA PRO A 575 35.12 74.79 -26.80
C PRO A 575 34.49 74.60 -28.22
N PRO A 576 33.70 75.59 -28.75
CA PRO A 576 32.75 75.37 -29.85
C PRO A 576 33.23 75.86 -31.26
N PRO A 577 32.68 75.29 -32.35
CA PRO A 577 32.60 75.91 -33.69
C PRO A 577 31.13 76.32 -34.08
N PRO A 578 30.91 77.04 -35.21
CA PRO A 578 29.82 78.01 -35.43
C PRO A 578 28.49 77.42 -35.97
N PRO A 579 27.38 78.20 -36.07
CA PRO A 579 26.02 77.66 -36.19
C PRO A 579 25.64 77.19 -37.62
N PRO A 580 24.69 76.24 -37.76
CA PRO A 580 24.23 75.74 -39.06
C PRO A 580 23.15 76.64 -39.71
N PRO A 581 23.02 76.63 -41.05
CA PRO A 581 21.95 77.30 -41.77
C PRO A 581 20.64 76.49 -41.75
N THR A 582 19.54 77.22 -41.91
CA THR A 582 18.14 76.77 -41.95
C THR A 582 17.83 75.88 -43.14
N VAL A 583 16.99 74.87 -42.88
CA VAL A 583 16.48 73.86 -43.80
C VAL A 583 15.38 74.44 -44.70
N VAL A 584 15.54 74.30 -46.02
CA VAL A 584 14.44 74.25 -46.99
C VAL A 584 14.80 73.20 -48.04
N ASP A 585 13.79 72.43 -48.41
CA ASP A 585 13.72 71.37 -49.41
C ASP A 585 14.31 69.98 -49.09
N ILE A 586 13.36 69.08 -48.81
CA ILE A 586 13.48 67.64 -48.92
C ILE A 586 13.62 67.29 -50.41
N GLN A 587 14.81 66.87 -50.83
CA GLN A 587 14.99 65.93 -51.92
C GLN A 587 15.73 64.71 -51.39
N MET A 588 15.15 63.55 -51.67
CA MET A 588 15.63 62.21 -51.29
C MET A 588 17.14 62.06 -51.53
N ALA A 589 17.91 61.89 -50.47
CA ALA A 589 19.28 61.39 -50.54
C ALA A 589 19.28 59.90 -50.14
N ALA A 590 19.75 59.06 -51.06
CA ALA A 590 20.13 57.67 -50.81
C ALA A 590 21.11 57.58 -49.62
N PRO A 591 21.22 56.42 -48.93
CA PRO A 591 22.07 56.28 -47.74
C PRO A 591 23.48 56.77 -48.06
N ALA A 592 24.02 57.64 -47.18
CA ALA A 592 25.33 58.24 -47.32
C ALA A 592 26.39 57.16 -47.59
N GLN A 593 26.74 57.01 -48.86
CA GLN A 593 27.95 56.33 -49.26
C GLN A 593 29.07 57.25 -48.80
N LEU A 594 29.85 56.83 -47.80
CA LEU A 594 31.18 57.39 -47.54
C LEU A 594 31.87 57.51 -48.89
N GLU A 595 32.07 58.73 -49.37
CA GLU A 595 32.70 58.96 -50.67
C GLU A 595 34.10 58.34 -50.56
N PHE A 596 34.50 57.46 -51.47
CA PHE A 596 35.75 56.67 -51.35
C PHE A 596 36.98 57.55 -51.08
N LYS A 597 36.94 58.81 -51.50
CA LYS A 597 37.89 59.86 -51.16
C LYS A 597 38.03 60.12 -49.64
N GLU A 598 36.93 60.18 -48.89
CA GLU A 598 36.95 60.36 -47.44
C GLU A 598 37.59 59.16 -46.73
N LEU A 599 37.29 57.95 -47.20
CA LEU A 599 37.93 56.73 -46.69
C LEU A 599 39.45 56.75 -46.91
N VAL A 600 39.90 57.12 -48.12
CA VAL A 600 41.34 57.25 -48.44
C VAL A 600 41.98 58.36 -47.59
N SER A 601 41.31 59.50 -47.43
CA SER A 601 41.79 60.61 -46.61
C SER A 601 41.92 60.23 -45.13
N GLN A 602 40.93 59.55 -44.55
CA GLN A 602 40.96 59.08 -43.17
C GLN A 602 42.09 58.07 -42.95
N LYS A 603 42.26 57.12 -43.88
CA LYS A 603 43.34 56.13 -43.81
C LYS A 603 44.73 56.73 -43.96
N CYS A 604 44.89 57.79 -44.77
CA CYS A 604 46.14 58.55 -44.85
C CYS A 604 46.40 59.30 -43.53
N ALA A 605 45.37 59.91 -42.94
CA ALA A 605 45.48 60.63 -41.67
C ALA A 605 45.84 59.70 -40.49
N GLU A 606 45.27 58.49 -40.42
CA GLU A 606 45.63 57.47 -39.41
C GLU A 606 47.12 57.10 -39.43
N ARG A 607 47.76 57.16 -40.60
CA ARG A 607 49.19 56.86 -40.80
C ARG A 607 50.08 58.11 -40.78
N GLY A 608 49.53 59.30 -40.53
CA GLY A 608 50.27 60.58 -40.54
C GLY A 608 50.70 61.06 -41.92
N ILE A 609 50.08 60.57 -42.99
CA ILE A 609 50.42 60.88 -44.39
C ILE A 609 49.54 62.05 -44.87
N LEU A 610 50.19 63.10 -45.39
CA LEU A 610 49.47 64.27 -45.91
C LEU A 610 48.70 63.90 -47.19
N PHE A 611 47.37 64.00 -47.13
CA PHE A 611 46.46 63.90 -48.27
C PHE A 611 45.89 65.29 -48.61
N ALA A 612 46.41 65.95 -49.66
CA ALA A 612 46.01 67.33 -49.99
C ALA A 612 45.74 67.52 -51.49
N PRO A 613 44.67 68.23 -51.89
CA PRO A 613 44.41 68.52 -53.30
C PRO A 613 45.47 69.48 -53.86
N MET A 614 45.94 69.25 -55.09
CA MET A 614 46.86 70.15 -55.80
C MET A 614 46.05 71.13 -56.67
N PRO A 615 45.91 72.41 -56.26
CA PRO A 615 45.08 73.36 -56.99
C PRO A 615 45.64 73.59 -58.41
N GLY A 616 44.77 73.60 -59.41
CA GLY A 616 45.15 73.85 -60.82
C GLY A 616 45.72 72.65 -61.58
N ARG A 617 45.90 71.48 -60.94
CA ARG A 617 46.26 70.23 -61.62
C ARG A 617 45.11 69.23 -61.65
N ARG A 618 44.77 68.79 -62.87
CA ARG A 618 43.77 67.75 -63.13
C ARG A 618 44.30 66.77 -64.15
N GLU A 619 44.07 65.49 -63.92
CA GLU A 619 44.36 64.41 -64.87
C GLU A 619 43.04 63.82 -65.33
N LEU A 620 42.80 63.75 -66.65
CA LEU A 620 41.53 63.29 -67.23
C LEU A 620 40.29 63.99 -66.63
N GLY A 621 40.41 65.29 -66.32
CA GLY A 621 39.35 66.10 -65.71
C GLY A 621 39.15 65.88 -64.20
N LYS A 622 39.88 64.94 -63.58
CA LYS A 622 39.79 64.59 -62.17
C LYS A 622 40.87 65.27 -61.35
N GLN A 623 40.54 65.60 -60.10
CA GLN A 623 41.45 66.28 -59.20
C GLN A 623 42.60 65.37 -58.78
N VAL A 624 43.82 65.86 -58.91
CA VAL A 624 45.02 65.17 -58.39
C VAL A 624 45.25 65.57 -56.93
N TYR A 625 45.52 64.58 -56.10
CA TYR A 625 45.85 64.69 -54.68
C TYR A 625 47.31 64.32 -54.46
N ARG A 626 47.97 65.02 -53.55
CA ARG A 626 49.28 64.68 -53.04
C ARG A 626 49.11 63.76 -51.84
N VAL A 627 49.81 62.63 -51.85
CA VAL A 627 49.85 61.63 -50.77
C VAL A 627 51.31 61.48 -50.34
N GLY A 628 51.74 62.27 -49.36
CA GLY A 628 53.15 62.38 -48.95
C GLY A 628 54.04 62.92 -50.08
N LYS A 629 54.92 62.06 -50.63
CA LYS A 629 55.79 62.36 -51.78
C LYS A 629 55.22 61.89 -53.13
N LEU A 630 54.11 61.15 -53.11
CA LEU A 630 53.46 60.58 -54.28
C LEU A 630 52.22 61.39 -54.67
N TYR A 631 51.68 61.10 -55.85
CA TYR A 631 50.48 61.74 -56.35
C TYR A 631 49.44 60.68 -56.71
N CYS A 632 48.18 60.92 -56.35
CA CYS A 632 47.08 60.04 -56.75
C CYS A 632 45.87 60.83 -57.24
N TYR A 633 45.12 60.27 -58.18
CA TYR A 633 43.74 60.69 -58.42
C TYR A 633 42.81 59.49 -58.23
N ILE A 634 41.53 59.78 -57.97
CA ILE A 634 40.53 58.75 -57.69
C ILE A 634 39.64 58.63 -58.92
N ASP A 635 39.49 57.40 -59.42
CA ASP A 635 38.57 57.07 -60.50
C ASP A 635 37.70 55.87 -60.10
N ARG A 636 36.38 56.05 -60.07
CA ARG A 636 35.39 54.99 -59.81
C ARG A 636 35.80 54.07 -58.65
N ASN A 637 36.19 54.67 -57.51
CA ASN A 637 36.63 53.99 -56.28
C ASN A 637 37.95 53.21 -56.38
N VAL A 638 38.83 53.58 -57.31
CA VAL A 638 40.21 53.08 -57.42
C VAL A 638 41.19 54.26 -57.34
N CYS A 639 42.28 54.09 -56.58
CA CYS A 639 43.36 55.08 -56.52
C CYS A 639 44.35 54.83 -57.66
N MET A 640 44.55 55.82 -58.51
CA MET A 640 45.58 55.82 -59.55
C MET A 640 46.81 56.52 -59.00
N LEU A 641 47.91 55.80 -58.79
CA LEU A 641 49.13 56.31 -58.15
C LEU A 641 50.19 56.65 -59.20
N SER A 642 50.92 57.75 -58.99
CA SER A 642 52.09 58.15 -59.77
C SER A 642 53.21 58.68 -58.88
N ASP A 643 54.45 58.41 -59.28
CA ASP A 643 55.65 58.96 -58.67
C ASP A 643 55.83 60.46 -59.01
N SER A 644 56.94 61.04 -58.57
CA SER A 644 57.30 62.46 -58.76
C SER A 644 57.27 62.97 -60.21
N SER A 645 57.27 62.07 -61.20
CA SER A 645 57.22 62.40 -62.61
C SER A 645 55.80 62.65 -63.18
N MET A 646 54.73 62.29 -62.48
CA MET A 646 53.30 62.44 -62.89
C MET A 646 52.95 61.94 -64.31
N LYS A 647 53.76 61.06 -64.90
CA LYS A 647 53.57 60.58 -66.28
C LYS A 647 52.92 59.19 -66.37
N ASN A 648 53.16 58.34 -65.38
CA ASN A 648 52.66 56.96 -65.36
C ASN A 648 51.71 56.80 -64.16
N TRP A 649 50.45 56.46 -64.44
CA TRP A 649 49.41 56.27 -63.43
C TRP A 649 49.04 54.79 -63.36
N LEU A 650 49.25 54.16 -62.21
CA LEU A 650 48.96 52.74 -61.99
C LEU A 650 47.78 52.55 -61.04
N PRO A 651 46.81 51.67 -61.33
CA PRO A 651 45.73 51.35 -60.40
C PRO A 651 46.29 50.63 -59.19
N THR A 652 46.03 51.14 -58.00
CA THR A 652 46.61 50.64 -56.74
C THR A 652 45.54 50.61 -55.65
N SER A 653 45.56 49.56 -54.82
CA SER A 653 44.65 49.46 -53.67
C SER A 653 45.01 50.48 -52.59
N VAL A 654 44.05 50.83 -51.72
CA VAL A 654 44.28 51.80 -50.64
C VAL A 654 45.40 51.36 -49.71
N GLN A 655 45.50 50.06 -49.38
CA GLN A 655 46.56 49.54 -48.52
C GLN A 655 47.95 49.70 -49.16
N GLN A 656 48.09 49.33 -50.45
CA GLN A 656 49.34 49.51 -51.18
C GLN A 656 49.73 50.98 -51.32
N LEU A 657 48.77 51.88 -51.57
CA LEU A 657 49.01 53.32 -51.63
C LEU A 657 49.60 53.85 -50.31
N LEU A 658 49.10 53.39 -49.16
CA LEU A 658 49.63 53.79 -47.85
C LEU A 658 51.04 53.23 -47.64
N ASP A 659 51.29 51.98 -48.00
CA ASP A 659 52.60 51.35 -47.82
C ASP A 659 53.67 52.03 -48.70
N HIS A 660 53.36 52.30 -49.98
CA HIS A 660 54.24 53.05 -50.88
C HIS A 660 54.49 54.49 -50.40
N ALA A 661 53.50 55.13 -49.79
CA ALA A 661 53.65 56.49 -49.24
C ALA A 661 54.45 56.54 -47.93
N THR A 662 54.57 55.42 -47.20
CA THR A 662 55.43 55.33 -45.99
C THR A 662 56.88 54.95 -46.29
N ILE A 663 57.14 54.22 -47.38
CA ILE A 663 58.47 53.70 -47.72
C ILE A 663 59.28 54.72 -48.56
N GLY A 664 58.64 55.74 -49.14
CA GLY A 664 59.22 56.73 -50.05
C GLY A 664 59.78 58.01 -49.44
#